data_AF-A0A7J7CB62-F1
#
_entry.id   AF-A0A7J7CB62-F1
#
_cell.length_a   1.000
_cell.length_b   1.000
_cell.length_c   1.000
_cell.angle_alpha   90.00
_cell.angle_beta   90.00
_cell.angle_gamma   90.00
#
_symmetry.space_group_name_H-M   'P 1'
#
loop_
_entity.id
_entity.type
_entity.pdbx_description
1 polymer ?
#
loop_
_entity_poly.entity_id
_entity_poly.type
_entity_poly.pdbx_seq_one_letter_code
_entity_poly.pdbx_strand_id
1 'polypeptide(L)'
;MVRQHLCSNFSANPKIPAIIVFGDSTVDSGNNNYIPTIAKADFRPYGRDFPGGTPTGRFCNGQLPPDFTSEALGLKPIIPAYLDTNYDISDFSTGVCFASAATGYDNVTSELLKVLPLWKEVEYYKEYQTKLRAYLGEEQANKLLREALYLISMGTNDFILNYFLIPIRRSQFTIKQYQNFLIGVARNFLEQLYGLGAQKISFTGIPPMWCLPAERTLNFKESHDCVKELNAVAMEFNVRLKALVAELNKKHPGMKLVLSNPYPILEKIITRPSLYGFEVAELGCCGTGTIEASILCNQHNPLTCTDASKYIFWDSMCEAQVPAVIVFGDSSVDTGNNNFIPTIAKCNFKPYGRDFPGGSATGRFCNGRLPPDFISEAYGLPPTVPAYLDPMYSISDFATGVCFASAATGYDNATADVLKVIPLWKQVEYYKEYQEKLRSYLGEEKANEIVREALYLISIGTNDFLENYYTLPGRRHHFTIGQYQDFLIGLASDFLEQLYALGARKISLTGVPPMGCLPTERATNFKDPGNCVKKYNDIGLEFNRKLKALATKLNNQLNGLKIVNADANPILSQLIAEPSRYGFEVAEVGCCGTGTIEMGILCNQHNPFTCPDADKYVFWDAIHPSQRTNQIISDYLLKSLKANFK
;
A
#
# COMPACT_ATOMS: atom_id res chain seq x y z
N MET A 1 -8.90 27.15 -19.91
CA MET A 1 -8.40 28.43 -20.46
C MET A 1 -8.51 29.56 -19.42
N VAL A 2 -7.89 29.40 -18.24
CA VAL A 2 -7.94 30.38 -17.13
C VAL A 2 -6.58 30.39 -16.41
N ARG A 3 -5.55 30.93 -17.07
CA ARG A 3 -4.15 30.88 -16.57
C ARG A 3 -3.33 32.15 -16.84
N GLN A 4 -3.99 33.29 -17.11
CA GLN A 4 -3.34 34.42 -17.78
C GLN A 4 -3.81 35.83 -17.32
N HIS A 5 -4.50 35.96 -16.18
CA HIS A 5 -5.10 37.23 -15.71
C HIS A 5 -4.79 37.61 -14.24
N LEU A 6 -3.74 37.04 -13.63
CA LEU A 6 -3.23 37.49 -12.32
C LEU A 6 -1.72 37.76 -12.28
N CYS A 7 -1.00 37.58 -13.39
CA CYS A 7 0.44 37.84 -13.48
C CYS A 7 0.73 38.99 -14.46
N SER A 8 0.53 40.22 -14.00
CA SER A 8 0.99 41.43 -14.68
C SER A 8 1.37 42.50 -13.66
N ASN A 9 2.56 43.11 -13.83
CA ASN A 9 3.14 44.17 -13.00
C ASN A 9 3.62 43.77 -11.58
N PHE A 10 4.65 42.92 -11.52
CA PHE A 10 5.70 43.04 -10.51
C PHE A 10 7.07 43.17 -11.19
N SER A 11 7.61 44.40 -11.23
CA SER A 11 8.89 44.70 -11.87
C SER A 11 10.05 44.68 -10.87
N ALA A 12 10.96 43.71 -11.04
CA ALA A 12 12.36 43.70 -10.62
C ALA A 12 12.79 44.58 -9.42
N ASN A 13 12.79 44.00 -8.21
CA ASN A 13 13.88 44.23 -7.24
C ASN A 13 13.87 43.14 -6.13
N PRO A 14 14.76 42.11 -6.18
CA PRO A 14 14.75 41.03 -5.21
C PRO A 14 15.27 41.52 -3.84
N LYS A 15 14.37 41.72 -2.88
CA LYS A 15 14.69 42.08 -1.48
C LYS A 15 15.36 40.94 -0.67
N ILE A 16 15.64 39.81 -1.32
CA ILE A 16 16.26 38.58 -0.82
C ILE A 16 17.17 38.09 -1.96
N PRO A 17 18.50 38.04 -1.79
CA PRO A 17 19.43 37.65 -2.86
C PRO A 17 19.69 36.14 -2.94
N ALA A 18 19.31 35.37 -1.92
CA ALA A 18 19.52 33.93 -1.86
C ALA A 18 18.52 33.24 -0.92
N ILE A 19 18.28 31.93 -1.13
CA ILE A 19 17.60 31.05 -0.18
C ILE A 19 18.57 30.02 0.39
N ILE A 20 18.59 29.88 1.72
CA ILE A 20 19.40 28.90 2.44
C ILE A 20 18.45 27.94 3.18
N VAL A 21 18.64 26.63 3.01
CA VAL A 21 17.65 25.62 3.46
C VAL A 21 18.27 24.61 4.44
N PHE A 22 17.54 24.32 5.53
CA PHE A 22 17.84 23.30 6.54
C PHE A 22 16.57 22.46 6.80
N GLY A 23 16.68 21.17 7.12
CA GLY A 23 15.46 20.37 7.33
C GLY A 23 15.50 18.89 7.03
N ASP A 24 14.29 18.33 6.94
CA ASP A 24 14.01 16.94 6.60
C ASP A 24 13.62 16.76 5.12
N SER A 25 13.02 15.61 4.79
CA SER A 25 12.57 15.23 3.44
C SER A 25 11.58 16.22 2.80
N THR A 26 10.91 17.06 3.60
CA THR A 26 10.03 18.12 3.08
C THR A 26 10.81 19.21 2.31
N VAL A 27 12.13 19.28 2.49
CA VAL A 27 13.00 20.31 1.90
C VAL A 27 14.35 19.79 1.38
N ASP A 28 14.73 18.53 1.63
CA ASP A 28 15.94 17.90 1.07
C ASP A 28 15.91 17.79 -0.46
N SER A 29 16.77 18.55 -1.12
CA SER A 29 16.97 18.55 -2.57
C SER A 29 17.79 17.37 -3.12
N GLY A 30 18.41 16.56 -2.26
CA GLY A 30 19.22 15.39 -2.64
C GLY A 30 20.51 15.14 -1.84
N ASN A 31 20.72 15.75 -0.67
CA ASN A 31 21.96 15.53 0.10
C ASN A 31 22.12 14.06 0.53
N ASN A 32 21.01 13.37 0.79
CA ASN A 32 21.03 11.97 1.17
C ASN A 32 21.63 11.03 0.10
N ASN A 33 21.69 11.44 -1.17
CA ASN A 33 22.30 10.65 -2.23
C ASN A 33 23.80 10.40 -1.96
N TYR A 34 24.48 11.37 -1.33
CA TYR A 34 25.93 11.43 -1.15
C TYR A 34 26.42 10.78 0.16
N ILE A 35 25.51 10.16 0.93
CA ILE A 35 25.82 9.51 2.22
C ILE A 35 25.34 8.05 2.27
N PRO A 36 25.91 7.20 3.15
CA PRO A 36 25.52 5.79 3.27
C PRO A 36 24.25 5.60 4.13
N THR A 37 23.11 6.01 3.57
CA THR A 37 21.76 5.83 4.16
C THR A 37 20.83 5.03 3.23
N ILE A 38 19.75 4.48 3.79
CA ILE A 38 18.60 3.91 3.06
C ILE A 38 17.46 4.93 2.82
N ALA A 39 17.56 6.12 3.41
CA ALA A 39 16.60 7.21 3.20
C ALA A 39 17.00 7.98 1.93
N LYS A 40 16.62 7.50 0.74
CA LYS A 40 16.97 8.11 -0.56
C LYS A 40 15.78 8.17 -1.52
N ALA A 41 15.89 9.05 -2.50
CA ALA A 41 14.91 9.28 -3.58
C ALA A 41 15.62 9.57 -4.93
N ASP A 42 16.78 8.94 -5.15
CA ASP A 42 17.64 9.04 -6.34
C ASP A 42 17.27 8.02 -7.45
N PHE A 43 16.10 7.39 -7.31
CA PHE A 43 15.52 6.42 -8.25
C PHE A 43 14.06 6.77 -8.54
N ARG A 44 13.57 6.33 -9.71
CA ARG A 44 12.15 6.47 -10.10
C ARG A 44 11.26 5.67 -9.12
N PRO A 45 9.99 6.09 -8.91
CA PRO A 45 9.28 7.15 -9.64
C PRO A 45 9.50 8.57 -9.09
N TYR A 46 10.32 8.79 -8.05
CA TYR A 46 10.68 10.14 -7.63
C TYR A 46 11.22 10.98 -8.79
N GLY A 47 10.97 12.28 -8.77
CA GLY A 47 11.35 13.19 -9.85
C GLY A 47 10.67 12.95 -11.22
N ARG A 48 9.62 12.11 -11.33
CA ARG A 48 8.87 11.89 -12.59
C ARG A 48 8.40 13.18 -13.27
N ASP A 49 7.92 14.13 -12.46
CA ASP A 49 7.33 15.40 -12.88
C ASP A 49 8.34 16.57 -12.69
N PHE A 50 9.59 16.26 -12.33
CA PHE A 50 10.73 17.18 -12.29
C PHE A 50 11.25 17.46 -13.72
N PRO A 51 11.91 18.59 -13.99
CA PRO A 51 12.54 18.84 -15.30
C PRO A 51 13.42 17.67 -15.77
N GLY A 52 13.04 17.07 -16.91
CA GLY A 52 13.71 15.90 -17.50
C GLY A 52 13.20 14.53 -17.02
N GLY A 53 12.30 14.44 -16.05
CA GLY A 53 11.82 13.17 -15.49
C GLY A 53 12.92 12.41 -14.72
N THR A 54 13.77 13.18 -14.02
CA THR A 54 15.00 12.76 -13.36
C THR A 54 14.83 12.77 -11.83
N PRO A 55 15.03 11.64 -11.12
CA PRO A 55 15.10 11.63 -9.66
C PRO A 55 16.37 12.35 -9.19
N THR A 56 16.23 13.34 -8.30
CA THR A 56 17.39 14.08 -7.74
C THR A 56 17.67 13.76 -6.27
N GLY A 57 16.95 12.82 -5.64
CA GLY A 57 16.94 12.69 -4.18
C GLY A 57 15.87 13.55 -3.48
N ARG A 58 15.03 14.26 -4.23
CA ARG A 58 13.82 14.94 -3.70
C ARG A 58 12.74 13.90 -3.39
N PHE A 59 12.16 13.97 -2.18
CA PHE A 59 11.08 13.08 -1.73
C PHE A 59 9.70 13.50 -2.26
N CYS A 60 9.62 13.79 -3.56
CA CYS A 60 8.39 14.05 -4.28
C CYS A 60 8.52 13.70 -5.78
N ASN A 61 7.44 13.87 -6.53
CA ASN A 61 7.44 13.79 -7.98
C ASN A 61 8.19 14.92 -8.68
N GLY A 62 8.40 16.09 -8.05
CA GLY A 62 8.82 17.31 -8.76
C GLY A 62 9.61 18.30 -7.90
N GLN A 63 9.26 19.59 -8.02
CA GLN A 63 9.83 20.67 -7.20
C GLN A 63 9.33 20.59 -5.74
N LEU A 64 10.21 20.93 -4.79
CA LEU A 64 9.88 21.07 -3.37
C LEU A 64 9.47 22.53 -3.03
N PRO A 65 8.85 22.80 -1.86
CA PRO A 65 8.49 24.16 -1.44
C PRO A 65 9.63 25.21 -1.49
N PRO A 66 10.91 24.88 -1.23
CA PRO A 66 12.02 25.81 -1.41
C PRO A 66 12.25 26.20 -2.88
N ASP A 67 12.05 25.28 -3.82
CA ASP A 67 12.20 25.51 -5.27
C ASP A 67 11.15 26.54 -5.75
N PHE A 68 9.88 26.29 -5.43
CA PHE A 68 8.79 27.23 -5.72
C PHE A 68 8.97 28.59 -5.05
N THR A 69 9.55 28.63 -3.83
CA THR A 69 9.85 29.89 -3.14
C THR A 69 10.99 30.65 -3.84
N SER A 70 12.00 29.94 -4.34
CA SER A 70 13.11 30.51 -5.10
C SER A 70 12.66 31.07 -6.46
N GLU A 71 11.79 30.34 -7.15
CA GLU A 71 11.19 30.78 -8.42
C GLU A 71 10.28 32.01 -8.22
N ALA A 72 9.42 31.99 -7.19
CA ALA A 72 8.54 33.11 -6.86
C ALA A 72 9.28 34.38 -6.38
N LEU A 73 10.52 34.26 -5.90
CA LEU A 73 11.40 35.39 -5.58
C LEU A 73 12.27 35.83 -6.78
N GLY A 74 12.21 35.12 -7.91
CA GLY A 74 12.96 35.44 -9.13
C GLY A 74 14.45 35.13 -9.05
N LEU A 75 14.85 34.11 -8.26
CA LEU A 75 16.25 33.74 -8.05
C LEU A 75 16.69 32.62 -9.01
N LYS A 76 16.17 31.42 -8.83
CA LYS A 76 16.42 30.21 -9.66
C LYS A 76 15.25 29.23 -9.55
N PRO A 77 14.97 28.38 -10.54
CA PRO A 77 13.86 27.44 -10.48
C PRO A 77 14.08 26.26 -9.51
N ILE A 78 15.34 25.87 -9.28
CA ILE A 78 15.74 24.66 -8.52
C ILE A 78 16.84 25.03 -7.52
N ILE A 79 16.69 24.67 -6.24
CA ILE A 79 17.76 24.78 -5.25
C ILE A 79 18.63 23.50 -5.26
N PRO A 80 19.96 23.60 -5.41
CA PRO A 80 20.86 22.44 -5.37
C PRO A 80 21.15 21.96 -3.94
N ALA A 81 21.43 20.66 -3.83
CA ALA A 81 21.96 20.04 -2.62
C ALA A 81 23.43 20.45 -2.43
N TYR A 82 23.83 20.79 -1.21
CA TYR A 82 25.22 21.22 -0.93
C TYR A 82 26.27 20.13 -1.19
N LEU A 83 25.89 18.85 -1.03
CA LEU A 83 26.78 17.72 -1.31
C LEU A 83 26.83 17.33 -2.80
N ASP A 84 26.01 17.94 -3.67
CA ASP A 84 26.01 17.61 -5.08
C ASP A 84 27.21 18.25 -5.81
N THR A 85 28.17 17.39 -6.15
CA THR A 85 29.43 17.72 -6.85
C THR A 85 29.26 18.30 -8.26
N ASN A 86 28.04 18.34 -8.80
CA ASN A 86 27.75 18.99 -10.07
C ASN A 86 27.60 20.52 -9.96
N TYR A 87 27.48 21.06 -8.74
CA TYR A 87 27.32 22.50 -8.49
C TYR A 87 28.54 23.08 -7.75
N ASP A 88 28.81 24.37 -7.95
CA ASP A 88 29.88 25.09 -7.25
C ASP A 88 29.38 26.28 -6.41
N ILE A 89 30.32 27.05 -5.85
CA ILE A 89 30.00 28.18 -4.97
C ILE A 89 29.29 29.34 -5.70
N SER A 90 29.44 29.45 -7.02
CA SER A 90 28.70 30.39 -7.85
C SER A 90 27.23 30.00 -7.95
N ASP A 91 26.92 28.71 -8.10
CA ASP A 91 25.55 28.20 -8.01
C ASP A 91 24.98 28.46 -6.61
N PHE A 92 25.69 28.02 -5.57
CA PHE A 92 25.24 28.15 -4.18
C PHE A 92 25.02 29.61 -3.74
N SER A 93 25.65 30.59 -4.40
CA SER A 93 25.53 32.02 -4.07
C SER A 93 24.08 32.55 -4.08
N THR A 94 23.23 32.06 -4.99
CA THR A 94 21.80 32.46 -5.08
C THR A 94 20.86 31.45 -4.43
N GLY A 95 21.37 30.33 -3.93
CA GLY A 95 20.64 29.45 -3.03
C GLY A 95 21.18 28.03 -2.98
N VAL A 96 21.07 27.41 -1.80
CA VAL A 96 21.70 26.13 -1.43
C VAL A 96 20.92 25.44 -0.31
N CYS A 97 20.91 24.10 -0.32
CA CYS A 97 20.23 23.28 0.68
C CYS A 97 21.18 22.34 1.44
N PHE A 98 21.10 22.38 2.77
CA PHE A 98 21.83 21.53 3.72
C PHE A 98 20.96 20.44 4.35
N ALA A 99 19.64 20.50 4.15
CA ALA A 99 18.66 19.55 4.68
C ALA A 99 18.96 18.09 4.29
N SER A 100 18.50 17.15 5.12
CA SER A 100 18.73 15.72 4.97
C SER A 100 17.47 14.94 5.34
N ALA A 101 16.98 14.09 4.44
CA ALA A 101 15.76 13.33 4.71
C ALA A 101 15.85 12.46 5.97
N ALA A 102 14.73 12.37 6.70
CA ALA A 102 14.58 11.78 8.04
C ALA A 102 15.26 12.52 9.23
N THR A 103 15.96 13.64 9.01
CA THR A 103 16.57 14.41 10.11
C THR A 103 15.54 15.04 11.06
N GLY A 104 15.95 15.27 12.30
CA GLY A 104 15.17 15.95 13.34
C GLY A 104 16.06 16.84 14.22
N TYR A 105 15.46 17.51 15.20
CA TYR A 105 16.20 18.27 16.20
C TYR A 105 17.00 17.35 17.14
N ASP A 106 16.54 16.13 17.39
CA ASP A 106 17.28 15.16 18.20
C ASP A 106 18.26 14.37 17.33
N ASN A 107 19.53 14.31 17.74
CA ASN A 107 20.56 13.51 17.07
C ASN A 107 20.13 12.04 16.94
N VAL A 108 19.46 11.49 17.96
CA VAL A 108 19.02 10.08 17.96
C VAL A 108 18.06 9.80 16.80
N THR A 109 17.19 10.76 16.44
CA THR A 109 16.30 10.67 15.27
C THR A 109 17.11 10.46 13.97
N SER A 110 18.25 11.12 13.85
CA SER A 110 19.11 11.08 12.66
C SER A 110 20.02 9.85 12.65
N GLU A 111 20.46 9.40 13.83
CA GLU A 111 21.28 8.20 14.02
C GLU A 111 20.54 6.91 13.58
N LEU A 112 19.23 6.84 13.78
CA LEU A 112 18.37 5.70 13.40
C LEU A 112 18.55 5.26 11.93
N LEU A 113 18.64 6.24 11.01
CA LEU A 113 18.78 5.99 9.56
C LEU A 113 20.13 6.44 8.99
N LYS A 114 21.07 6.85 9.85
CA LYS A 114 22.42 7.34 9.48
C LYS A 114 22.38 8.52 8.48
N VAL A 115 21.46 9.44 8.71
CA VAL A 115 21.26 10.67 7.92
C VAL A 115 22.02 11.84 8.56
N LEU A 116 22.09 13.02 7.92
CA LEU A 116 22.87 14.14 8.46
C LEU A 116 22.16 14.74 9.69
N PRO A 117 22.70 14.63 10.91
CA PRO A 117 22.09 15.30 12.07
C PRO A 117 22.19 16.82 11.93
N LEU A 118 21.29 17.55 12.57
CA LEU A 118 21.18 19.01 12.48
C LEU A 118 22.50 19.77 12.70
N TRP A 119 23.38 19.30 13.60
CA TRP A 119 24.70 19.92 13.80
C TRP A 119 25.63 19.78 12.60
N LYS A 120 25.46 18.74 11.77
CA LYS A 120 26.23 18.50 10.56
C LYS A 120 25.74 19.38 9.40
N GLU A 121 24.44 19.63 9.28
CA GLU A 121 23.92 20.66 8.37
C GLU A 121 24.53 22.04 8.69
N VAL A 122 24.63 22.38 9.98
CA VAL A 122 25.26 23.62 10.45
C VAL A 122 26.78 23.64 10.22
N GLU A 123 27.46 22.49 10.25
CA GLU A 123 28.88 22.38 9.91
C GLU A 123 29.11 22.68 8.42
N TYR A 124 28.33 22.03 7.53
CA TYR A 124 28.35 22.30 6.09
C TYR A 124 27.97 23.74 5.76
N TYR A 125 27.05 24.35 6.50
CA TYR A 125 26.74 25.77 6.36
C TYR A 125 27.94 26.69 6.71
N LYS A 126 28.72 26.39 7.76
CA LYS A 126 29.95 27.14 8.09
C LYS A 126 31.03 26.98 7.00
N GLU A 127 31.13 25.79 6.43
CA GLU A 127 32.02 25.53 5.29
C GLU A 127 31.57 26.33 4.05
N TYR A 128 30.27 26.33 3.72
CA TYR A 128 29.67 27.17 2.68
C TYR A 128 29.95 28.66 2.91
N GLN A 129 29.77 29.19 4.13
CA GLN A 129 30.10 30.60 4.41
C GLN A 129 31.57 30.91 4.12
N THR A 130 32.47 29.97 4.40
CA THR A 130 33.90 30.12 4.15
C THR A 130 34.20 30.14 2.66
N LYS A 131 33.61 29.22 1.88
CA LYS A 131 33.64 29.21 0.41
C LYS A 131 33.06 30.50 -0.18
N LEU A 132 31.92 30.98 0.35
CA LEU A 132 31.23 32.18 -0.14
C LEU A 132 32.05 33.46 0.10
N ARG A 133 32.70 33.59 1.26
CA ARG A 133 33.62 34.70 1.55
C ARG A 133 34.84 34.69 0.63
N ALA A 134 35.38 33.51 0.30
CA ALA A 134 36.46 33.38 -0.68
C ALA A 134 36.03 33.72 -2.12
N TYR A 135 34.77 33.46 -2.47
CA TYR A 135 34.22 33.72 -3.82
C TYR A 135 33.76 35.17 -4.03
N LEU A 136 33.03 35.76 -3.09
CA LEU A 136 32.44 37.10 -3.23
C LEU A 136 33.24 38.22 -2.53
N GLY A 137 34.13 37.87 -1.60
CA GLY A 137 34.70 38.78 -0.60
C GLY A 137 33.87 38.85 0.68
N GLU A 138 34.53 39.21 1.80
CA GLU A 138 33.93 39.30 3.14
C GLU A 138 32.67 40.19 3.18
N GLU A 139 32.74 41.41 2.64
CA GLU A 139 31.63 42.37 2.75
C GLU A 139 30.39 41.89 1.97
N GLN A 140 30.60 41.44 0.73
CA GLN A 140 29.56 40.94 -0.16
C GLN A 140 28.93 39.65 0.37
N ALA A 141 29.74 38.70 0.84
CA ALA A 141 29.25 37.46 1.44
C ALA A 141 28.47 37.73 2.74
N ASN A 142 28.99 38.54 3.65
CA ASN A 142 28.29 38.89 4.89
C ASN A 142 27.01 39.71 4.62
N LYS A 143 26.98 40.54 3.57
CA LYS A 143 25.76 41.19 3.08
C LYS A 143 24.74 40.17 2.59
N LEU A 144 25.16 39.23 1.74
CA LEU A 144 24.31 38.20 1.15
C LEU A 144 23.71 37.30 2.24
N LEU A 145 24.54 36.78 3.15
CA LEU A 145 24.11 35.93 4.27
C LEU A 145 23.12 36.65 5.19
N ARG A 146 23.30 37.95 5.44
CA ARG A 146 22.37 38.79 6.21
C ARG A 146 21.05 39.03 5.48
N GLU A 147 21.09 39.17 4.16
CA GLU A 147 19.93 39.51 3.33
C GLU A 147 19.20 38.28 2.77
N ALA A 148 19.78 37.09 2.83
CA ALA A 148 19.18 35.82 2.44
C ALA A 148 17.93 35.45 3.28
N LEU A 149 17.08 34.60 2.70
CA LEU A 149 15.95 33.96 3.38
C LEU A 149 16.35 32.55 3.79
N TYR A 150 16.20 32.25 5.08
CA TYR A 150 16.47 30.94 5.64
C TYR A 150 15.16 30.17 5.75
N LEU A 151 15.06 29.03 5.09
CA LEU A 151 13.92 28.10 5.20
C LEU A 151 14.34 26.92 6.07
N ILE A 152 13.54 26.65 7.12
CA ILE A 152 13.81 25.57 8.06
C ILE A 152 12.55 24.72 8.18
N SER A 153 12.63 23.41 7.91
CA SER A 153 11.49 22.48 8.05
C SER A 153 11.95 21.14 8.61
N MET A 154 11.72 20.92 9.91
CA MET A 154 12.07 19.67 10.61
C MET A 154 11.25 19.55 11.91
N GLY A 155 11.19 18.32 12.43
CA GLY A 155 10.57 18.00 13.72
C GLY A 155 9.58 16.84 13.66
N THR A 156 9.02 16.58 12.48
CA THR A 156 8.05 15.50 12.23
C THR A 156 8.65 14.13 12.61
N ASN A 157 9.90 13.89 12.19
CA ASN A 157 10.65 12.66 12.46
C ASN A 157 10.96 12.43 13.95
N ASP A 158 11.17 13.50 14.73
CA ASP A 158 11.46 13.38 16.16
C ASP A 158 10.29 12.77 16.93
N PHE A 159 9.05 13.07 16.51
CA PHE A 159 7.85 12.50 17.09
C PHE A 159 7.51 11.13 16.49
N ILE A 160 7.45 11.00 15.16
CA ILE A 160 7.09 9.73 14.51
C ILE A 160 8.15 8.66 14.83
N LEU A 161 9.37 8.81 14.33
CA LEU A 161 10.38 7.75 14.36
C LEU A 161 10.91 7.50 15.78
N ASN A 162 11.32 8.54 16.49
CA ASN A 162 12.13 8.45 17.72
C ASN A 162 11.32 8.49 19.04
N TYR A 163 10.02 8.83 18.98
CA TYR A 163 9.15 8.85 20.16
C TYR A 163 7.97 7.88 20.07
N PHE A 164 7.22 7.86 18.97
CA PHE A 164 6.00 7.05 18.86
C PHE A 164 6.23 5.65 18.26
N LEU A 165 6.93 5.55 17.12
CA LEU A 165 7.18 4.30 16.40
C LEU A 165 8.27 3.47 17.08
N ILE A 166 9.46 4.04 17.27
CA ILE A 166 10.56 3.41 18.01
C ILE A 166 10.64 4.11 19.38
N PRO A 167 10.26 3.46 20.50
CA PRO A 167 9.97 4.15 21.76
C PRO A 167 11.20 4.57 22.58
N ILE A 168 12.34 4.86 21.94
CA ILE A 168 13.60 5.23 22.59
C ILE A 168 13.39 6.43 23.51
N ARG A 169 12.91 7.56 22.98
CA ARG A 169 12.70 8.76 23.81
C ARG A 169 11.45 8.68 24.68
N ARG A 170 10.44 7.89 24.30
CA ARG A 170 9.26 7.61 25.13
C ARG A 170 9.56 6.80 26.39
N SER A 171 10.67 6.05 26.41
CA SER A 171 11.18 5.40 27.63
C SER A 171 11.89 6.36 28.60
N GLN A 172 12.31 7.54 28.12
CA GLN A 172 13.15 8.52 28.84
C GLN A 172 12.38 9.79 29.22
N PHE A 173 11.37 10.17 28.44
CA PHE A 173 10.64 11.42 28.55
C PHE A 173 9.13 11.18 28.41
N THR A 174 8.32 11.88 29.21
CA THR A 174 6.93 12.14 28.86
C THR A 174 6.86 13.09 27.66
N ILE A 175 5.77 13.05 26.89
CA ILE A 175 5.63 13.86 25.67
C ILE A 175 5.83 15.37 25.93
N LYS A 176 5.37 15.85 27.09
CA LYS A 176 5.56 17.24 27.54
C LYS A 176 7.02 17.59 27.83
N GLN A 177 7.81 16.65 28.36
CA GLN A 177 9.25 16.84 28.57
C GLN A 177 10.01 16.77 27.24
N TYR A 178 9.62 15.87 26.34
CA TYR A 178 10.24 15.75 25.02
C TYR A 178 9.97 16.98 24.13
N GLN A 179 8.73 17.47 24.09
CA GLN A 179 8.39 18.78 23.50
C GLN A 179 9.28 19.90 24.08
N ASN A 180 9.50 19.94 25.40
CA ASN A 180 10.37 20.96 26.02
C ASN A 180 11.84 20.81 25.58
N PHE A 181 12.34 19.57 25.47
CA PHE A 181 13.70 19.27 25.00
C PHE A 181 13.92 19.72 23.56
N LEU A 182 13.03 19.35 22.63
CA LEU A 182 13.10 19.77 21.22
C LEU A 182 13.01 21.30 21.06
N ILE A 183 12.18 21.99 21.88
CA ILE A 183 12.15 23.47 21.92
C ILE A 183 13.49 24.06 22.41
N GLY A 184 14.19 23.39 23.32
CA GLY A 184 15.54 23.76 23.75
C GLY A 184 16.57 23.63 22.63
N VAL A 185 16.51 22.55 21.84
CA VAL A 185 17.41 22.38 20.69
C VAL A 185 17.09 23.38 19.57
N ALA A 186 15.81 23.54 19.22
CA ALA A 186 15.36 24.52 18.22
C ALA A 186 15.79 25.95 18.58
N ARG A 187 15.70 26.34 19.87
CA ARG A 187 16.23 27.62 20.37
C ARG A 187 17.72 27.76 20.10
N ASN A 188 18.52 26.77 20.51
CA ASN A 188 19.97 26.81 20.38
C ASN A 188 20.40 26.88 18.90
N PHE A 189 19.70 26.15 18.01
CA PHE A 189 19.92 26.20 16.57
C PHE A 189 19.58 27.57 15.96
N LEU A 190 18.43 28.16 16.30
CA LEU A 190 18.03 29.48 15.82
C LEU A 190 18.95 30.60 16.33
N GLU A 191 19.39 30.53 17.59
CA GLU A 191 20.39 31.47 18.15
C GLU A 191 21.77 31.27 17.49
N GLN A 192 22.15 30.03 17.15
CA GLN A 192 23.40 29.74 16.42
C GLN A 192 23.35 30.26 14.98
N LEU A 193 22.25 30.07 14.25
CA LEU A 193 22.09 30.65 12.91
C LEU A 193 22.13 32.18 12.94
N TYR A 194 21.51 32.82 13.93
CA TYR A 194 21.59 34.27 14.12
C TYR A 194 23.01 34.73 14.43
N GLY A 195 23.75 34.01 15.27
CA GLY A 195 25.19 34.25 15.51
C GLY A 195 26.06 34.06 14.26
N LEU A 196 25.63 33.22 13.32
CA LEU A 196 26.23 33.07 11.98
C LEU A 196 25.69 34.11 10.96
N GLY A 197 24.86 35.07 11.37
CA GLY A 197 24.40 36.19 10.55
C GLY A 197 23.02 36.05 9.91
N ALA A 198 22.29 34.96 10.16
CA ALA A 198 20.95 34.76 9.59
C ALA A 198 19.92 35.73 10.20
N GLN A 199 19.32 36.62 9.38
CA GLN A 199 18.35 37.61 9.86
C GLN A 199 16.91 37.41 9.38
N LYS A 200 16.65 36.77 8.23
CA LYS A 200 15.27 36.55 7.71
C LYS A 200 14.98 35.05 7.72
N ILE A 201 14.20 34.56 8.69
CA ILE A 201 14.04 33.12 8.91
C ILE A 201 12.56 32.74 8.84
N SER A 202 12.19 31.87 7.90
CA SER A 202 10.92 31.14 7.89
C SER A 202 11.15 29.78 8.55
N PHE A 203 10.67 29.66 9.78
CA PHE A 203 10.78 28.46 10.60
C PHE A 203 9.45 27.71 10.58
N THR A 204 9.46 26.47 10.12
CA THR A 204 8.22 25.75 9.76
C THR A 204 7.67 24.96 10.93
N GLY A 205 6.35 25.01 11.13
CA GLY A 205 5.64 24.17 12.10
C GLY A 205 5.46 22.73 11.58
N ILE A 206 5.19 21.79 12.49
CA ILE A 206 4.90 20.40 12.13
C ILE A 206 3.51 20.31 11.47
N PRO A 207 3.32 19.53 10.38
CA PRO A 207 2.02 19.27 9.75
C PRO A 207 1.04 18.54 10.71
N PRO A 208 -0.21 18.24 10.30
CA PRO A 208 -1.00 17.21 10.94
C PRO A 208 -0.34 15.85 10.68
N MET A 209 0.73 15.54 11.42
CA MET A 209 1.55 14.37 11.18
C MET A 209 0.74 13.07 11.36
N TRP A 210 -0.27 13.07 12.22
CA TRP A 210 -1.21 11.94 12.35
C TRP A 210 -2.42 12.01 11.41
N CYS A 211 -2.33 12.81 10.34
CA CYS A 211 -3.14 12.70 9.13
C CYS A 211 -2.34 12.18 7.91
N LEU A 212 -1.03 11.92 8.06
CA LEU A 212 -0.27 11.23 7.02
C LEU A 212 -0.76 9.75 6.97
N PRO A 213 -0.96 9.13 5.79
CA PRO A 213 -1.56 7.78 5.65
C PRO A 213 -1.04 6.53 6.47
N ALA A 214 -0.04 6.61 7.38
CA ALA A 214 0.59 5.52 8.19
C ALA A 214 0.40 5.85 9.63
N GLU A 215 0.67 7.09 10.03
CA GLU A 215 0.12 7.58 11.25
C GLU A 215 -1.43 7.48 11.24
N ARG A 216 -2.07 7.36 10.06
CA ARG A 216 -3.47 6.90 9.89
C ARG A 216 -3.69 5.37 9.83
N THR A 217 -2.66 4.55 9.59
CA THR A 217 -2.82 3.13 9.23
C THR A 217 -2.04 2.13 10.10
N LEU A 218 -0.82 2.48 10.55
CA LEU A 218 -0.26 2.05 11.85
C LEU A 218 -1.21 2.38 13.02
N ASN A 219 -2.19 3.26 12.82
CA ASN A 219 -3.21 3.56 13.82
C ASN A 219 -4.30 2.47 13.87
N PHE A 220 -3.96 1.35 14.49
CA PHE A 220 -4.87 0.24 14.79
C PHE A 220 -5.99 0.57 15.81
N LYS A 221 -6.38 1.85 15.98
CA LYS A 221 -7.38 2.32 16.96
C LYS A 221 -8.49 3.20 16.40
N GLU A 222 -8.23 4.04 15.37
CA GLU A 222 -9.26 4.88 14.73
C GLU A 222 -9.21 4.78 13.19
N SER A 223 -9.75 3.68 12.67
CA SER A 223 -10.56 3.65 11.44
C SER A 223 -10.00 4.28 10.14
N HIS A 224 -8.68 4.29 9.93
CA HIS A 224 -7.97 5.03 8.86
C HIS A 224 -8.23 6.55 8.84
N ASP A 225 -8.68 7.10 9.96
CA ASP A 225 -8.95 8.52 10.15
C ASP A 225 -7.74 9.23 10.80
N CYS A 226 -7.73 10.56 10.74
CA CYS A 226 -6.69 11.36 11.38
C CYS A 226 -6.74 11.19 12.92
N VAL A 227 -5.65 10.72 13.54
CA VAL A 227 -5.62 10.47 15.00
C VAL A 227 -5.59 11.81 15.75
N LYS A 228 -6.67 12.15 16.44
CA LYS A 228 -6.87 13.51 16.98
C LYS A 228 -5.95 13.80 18.17
N GLU A 229 -5.78 12.84 19.05
CA GLU A 229 -4.97 12.93 20.28
C GLU A 229 -3.48 13.06 19.95
N LEU A 230 -3.03 12.41 18.87
CA LEU A 230 -1.64 12.45 18.43
C LEU A 230 -1.37 13.66 17.51
N ASN A 231 -2.35 14.12 16.73
CA ASN A 231 -2.29 15.43 16.07
C ASN A 231 -2.31 16.61 17.07
N ALA A 232 -2.94 16.46 18.23
CA ALA A 232 -2.89 17.46 19.29
C ALA A 232 -1.44 17.70 19.79
N VAL A 233 -0.57 16.69 19.75
CA VAL A 233 0.86 16.84 20.05
C VAL A 233 1.55 17.78 19.05
N ALA A 234 1.23 17.70 17.76
CA ALA A 234 1.73 18.63 16.74
C ALA A 234 1.18 20.04 16.95
N MET A 235 -0.12 20.18 17.27
CA MET A 235 -0.73 21.47 17.58
C MET A 235 -0.10 22.14 18.81
N GLU A 236 0.09 21.40 19.91
CA GLU A 236 0.80 21.87 21.11
C GLU A 236 2.24 22.28 20.80
N PHE A 237 2.96 21.47 20.02
CA PHE A 237 4.33 21.79 19.62
C PHE A 237 4.38 23.07 18.79
N ASN A 238 3.47 23.24 17.82
CA ASN A 238 3.34 24.47 17.05
C ASN A 238 3.01 25.71 17.90
N VAL A 239 2.21 25.58 18.96
CA VAL A 239 1.98 26.67 19.94
C VAL A 239 3.27 27.02 20.68
N ARG A 240 4.10 26.03 21.03
CA ARG A 240 5.41 26.25 21.69
C ARG A 240 6.44 26.86 20.74
N LEU A 241 6.50 26.41 19.49
CA LEU A 241 7.32 27.04 18.45
C LEU A 241 6.90 28.50 18.24
N LYS A 242 5.60 28.81 18.25
CA LYS A 242 5.09 30.20 18.18
C LYS A 242 5.56 31.05 19.35
N ALA A 243 5.58 30.49 20.57
CA ALA A 243 6.08 31.17 21.75
C ALA A 243 7.60 31.42 21.66
N LEU A 244 8.38 30.42 21.23
CA LEU A 244 9.83 30.55 20.98
C LEU A 244 10.13 31.63 19.92
N VAL A 245 9.37 31.65 18.82
CA VAL A 245 9.47 32.66 17.77
C VAL A 245 9.20 34.07 18.32
N ALA A 246 8.17 34.25 19.14
CA ALA A 246 7.87 35.54 19.76
C ALA A 246 8.98 35.96 20.77
N GLU A 247 9.55 35.01 21.51
CA GLU A 247 10.65 35.26 22.45
C GLU A 247 11.93 35.68 21.71
N LEU A 248 12.34 34.95 20.67
CA LEU A 248 13.58 35.21 19.94
C LEU A 248 13.54 36.54 19.16
N ASN A 249 12.42 36.90 18.51
CA ASN A 249 12.27 38.22 17.90
C ASN A 249 12.36 39.36 18.95
N LYS A 250 11.86 39.14 20.18
CA LYS A 250 11.98 40.12 21.27
C LYS A 250 13.40 40.21 21.82
N LYS A 251 14.11 39.07 21.93
CA LYS A 251 15.51 38.98 22.39
C LYS A 251 16.50 39.53 21.36
N HIS A 252 16.19 39.42 20.07
CA HIS A 252 17.05 39.80 18.96
C HIS A 252 16.31 40.70 17.95
N PRO A 253 16.23 42.03 18.17
CA PRO A 253 15.50 42.95 17.28
C PRO A 253 16.03 43.03 15.82
N GLY A 254 17.23 42.50 15.55
CA GLY A 254 17.77 42.33 14.19
C GLY A 254 17.30 41.04 13.49
N MET A 255 16.66 40.13 14.22
CA MET A 255 16.06 38.91 13.69
C MET A 255 14.63 39.21 13.20
N LYS A 256 14.27 38.58 12.07
CA LYS A 256 12.92 38.54 11.51
C LYS A 256 12.55 37.07 11.32
N LEU A 257 12.19 36.44 12.43
CA LEU A 257 11.82 35.04 12.51
C LEU A 257 10.30 34.90 12.44
N VAL A 258 9.80 34.11 11.49
CA VAL A 258 8.38 33.88 11.25
C VAL A 258 8.09 32.39 11.43
N LEU A 259 7.03 32.06 12.18
CA LEU A 259 6.51 30.69 12.22
C LEU A 259 5.59 30.47 11.00
N SER A 260 6.10 29.75 10.01
CA SER A 260 5.31 29.25 8.89
C SER A 260 4.62 27.96 9.31
N ASN A 261 3.38 28.04 9.82
CA ASN A 261 2.65 26.87 10.31
C ASN A 261 1.81 26.23 9.17
N PRO A 262 2.19 25.06 8.62
CA PRO A 262 1.45 24.41 7.55
C PRO A 262 0.18 23.69 8.05
N TYR A 263 0.07 23.44 9.37
CA TYR A 263 -1.00 22.62 9.95
C TYR A 263 -2.40 23.08 9.52
N PRO A 264 -2.81 24.37 9.66
CA PRO A 264 -4.20 24.79 9.43
C PRO A 264 -4.59 24.95 7.96
N ILE A 265 -3.66 24.72 7.02
CA ILE A 265 -3.94 24.65 5.58
C ILE A 265 -3.91 23.20 5.10
N LEU A 266 -2.94 22.39 5.55
CA LEU A 266 -2.93 20.95 5.27
C LEU A 266 -4.15 20.23 5.85
N GLU A 267 -4.58 20.56 7.07
CA GLU A 267 -5.82 20.02 7.65
C GLU A 267 -7.05 20.31 6.77
N LYS A 268 -7.13 21.50 6.15
CA LYS A 268 -8.24 21.86 5.24
C LYS A 268 -8.15 21.16 3.89
N ILE A 269 -6.94 20.98 3.38
CA ILE A 269 -6.67 20.24 2.14
C ILE A 269 -7.05 18.76 2.33
N ILE A 270 -6.58 18.12 3.40
CA ILE A 270 -6.85 16.71 3.73
C ILE A 270 -8.34 16.47 4.02
N THR A 271 -9.02 17.37 4.75
CA THR A 271 -10.44 17.21 5.06
C THR A 271 -11.39 17.63 3.94
N ARG A 272 -10.91 18.34 2.90
CA ARG A 272 -11.73 18.85 1.77
C ARG A 272 -10.93 18.87 0.44
N PRO A 273 -10.38 17.73 -0.02
CA PRO A 273 -9.44 17.65 -1.15
C PRO A 273 -9.98 18.30 -2.44
N SER A 274 -11.27 18.07 -2.73
CA SER A 274 -11.94 18.57 -3.93
C SER A 274 -12.08 20.09 -4.02
N LEU A 275 -11.97 20.82 -2.90
CA LEU A 275 -11.90 22.30 -2.92
C LEU A 275 -10.55 22.83 -3.42
N TYR A 276 -9.53 21.98 -3.44
CA TYR A 276 -8.16 22.30 -3.83
C TYR A 276 -7.72 21.59 -5.13
N GLY A 277 -8.61 20.83 -5.76
CA GLY A 277 -8.38 20.10 -7.02
C GLY A 277 -7.94 18.64 -6.86
N PHE A 278 -7.76 18.17 -5.63
CA PHE A 278 -7.38 16.79 -5.33
C PHE A 278 -8.61 15.87 -5.25
N GLU A 279 -8.39 14.58 -5.52
CA GLU A 279 -9.39 13.52 -5.45
C GLU A 279 -9.05 12.49 -4.36
N VAL A 280 -7.78 12.33 -4.00
CA VAL A 280 -7.29 11.40 -2.97
C VAL A 280 -6.53 12.16 -1.85
N ALA A 281 -6.92 11.89 -0.60
CA ALA A 281 -6.43 12.53 0.63
C ALA A 281 -5.95 11.53 1.70
N GLU A 282 -5.94 10.24 1.39
CA GLU A 282 -5.78 9.14 2.33
C GLU A 282 -4.76 8.08 1.91
N LEU A 283 -4.12 8.26 0.76
CA LEU A 283 -3.07 7.40 0.20
C LEU A 283 -1.99 8.28 -0.47
N GLY A 284 -0.78 7.73 -0.59
CA GLY A 284 0.23 8.23 -1.52
C GLY A 284 -0.14 7.94 -2.99
N CYS A 285 0.47 8.65 -3.93
CA CYS A 285 0.46 8.28 -5.34
C CYS A 285 1.42 7.12 -5.65
N CYS A 286 2.50 6.96 -4.91
CA CYS A 286 3.53 5.94 -5.17
C CYS A 286 3.12 4.56 -4.68
N GLY A 287 3.31 3.53 -5.52
CA GLY A 287 2.89 2.16 -5.23
C GLY A 287 1.39 2.05 -4.93
N THR A 288 1.02 1.24 -3.94
CA THR A 288 -0.35 1.16 -3.40
C THR A 288 -0.78 2.44 -2.67
N GLY A 289 0.18 3.33 -2.39
CA GLY A 289 -0.01 4.48 -1.52
C GLY A 289 0.01 4.14 -0.04
N THR A 290 0.61 3.00 0.34
CA THR A 290 0.73 2.53 1.73
C THR A 290 2.19 2.28 2.19
N ILE A 291 2.81 1.11 2.01
CA ILE A 291 4.16 0.84 2.59
C ILE A 291 5.30 1.58 1.86
N GLU A 292 5.00 2.19 0.72
CA GLU A 292 5.96 2.68 -0.26
C GLU A 292 6.56 4.05 0.07
N ALA A 293 7.47 4.09 1.05
CA ALA A 293 8.37 5.22 1.33
C ALA A 293 9.81 4.96 0.87
N SER A 294 10.55 6.00 0.44
CA SER A 294 11.98 5.88 0.12
C SER A 294 12.21 4.71 -0.87
N ILE A 295 13.09 3.76 -0.56
CA ILE A 295 13.35 2.54 -1.33
C ILE A 295 12.11 1.67 -1.60
N LEU A 296 11.06 1.76 -0.78
CA LEU A 296 9.79 1.07 -1.01
C LEU A 296 8.93 1.81 -2.05
N CYS A 297 9.14 3.11 -2.29
CA CYS A 297 8.61 3.86 -3.45
C CYS A 297 9.58 3.75 -4.63
N ASN A 298 9.49 2.65 -5.40
CA ASN A 298 10.43 2.39 -6.48
C ASN A 298 9.74 2.05 -7.82
N GLN A 299 10.51 2.13 -8.90
CA GLN A 299 10.05 2.01 -10.29
C GLN A 299 9.41 0.66 -10.65
N HIS A 300 9.53 -0.36 -9.80
CA HIS A 300 8.96 -1.68 -10.02
C HIS A 300 7.54 -1.80 -9.44
N ASN A 301 7.04 -0.78 -8.75
CA ASN A 301 5.68 -0.73 -8.21
C ASN A 301 4.67 -0.33 -9.30
N PRO A 302 3.85 -1.28 -9.83
CA PRO A 302 3.00 -1.01 -11.00
C PRO A 302 1.80 -0.11 -10.68
N LEU A 303 1.44 0.03 -9.40
CA LEU A 303 0.30 0.83 -8.94
C LEU A 303 0.56 2.33 -8.82
N THR A 304 1.81 2.77 -9.02
CA THR A 304 2.19 4.20 -8.97
C THR A 304 1.28 5.03 -9.87
N CYS A 305 0.54 5.97 -9.27
CA CYS A 305 -0.60 6.61 -9.88
C CYS A 305 -0.24 7.39 -11.16
N THR A 306 -1.10 7.31 -12.18
CA THR A 306 -0.85 7.92 -13.49
C THR A 306 -0.96 9.44 -13.52
N ASP A 307 -1.72 10.03 -12.58
CA ASP A 307 -1.87 11.49 -12.42
C ASP A 307 -1.71 11.88 -10.95
N ALA A 308 -0.50 12.35 -10.59
CA ALA A 308 -0.22 12.79 -9.21
C ALA A 308 -0.91 14.11 -8.85
N SER A 309 -1.47 14.87 -9.81
CA SER A 309 -2.22 16.09 -9.48
C SER A 309 -3.52 15.81 -8.72
N LYS A 310 -3.94 14.54 -8.70
CA LYS A 310 -5.11 14.05 -7.95
C LYS A 310 -4.81 13.72 -6.48
N TYR A 311 -3.54 13.59 -6.11
CA TYR A 311 -3.12 13.10 -4.79
C TYR A 311 -2.48 14.23 -3.96
N ILE A 312 -2.84 14.29 -2.68
CA ILE A 312 -2.21 15.22 -1.73
C ILE A 312 -0.80 14.74 -1.31
N PHE A 313 -0.59 13.42 -1.29
CA PHE A 313 0.66 12.79 -0.89
C PHE A 313 1.33 12.14 -2.09
N TRP A 314 2.64 12.38 -2.28
CA TRP A 314 3.38 11.76 -3.37
C TRP A 314 3.73 10.31 -3.05
N ASP A 315 4.58 10.09 -2.06
CA ASP A 315 4.96 8.76 -1.64
C ASP A 315 4.12 8.31 -0.46
N SER A 316 4.43 7.10 -0.01
CA SER A 316 3.84 6.52 1.16
C SER A 316 4.91 6.10 2.20
N MET A 317 5.72 7.07 2.64
CA MET A 317 5.58 7.47 4.05
C MET A 317 4.20 8.12 4.09
N CYS A 318 3.16 7.30 3.92
CA CYS A 318 2.60 6.54 5.01
C CYS A 318 1.61 5.34 4.58
N GLU A 319 1.08 4.40 5.41
CA GLU A 319 1.31 2.90 5.52
C GLU A 319 -0.01 2.03 5.45
N ALA A 320 -0.07 0.72 5.81
CA ALA A 320 -0.89 -0.36 5.17
C ALA A 320 -2.02 -1.08 5.99
N GLN A 321 -3.13 -1.41 5.32
CA GLN A 321 -4.48 -1.44 5.92
C GLN A 321 -4.86 -2.66 6.80
N VAL A 322 -4.27 -3.84 6.60
CA VAL A 322 -4.36 -4.98 7.54
C VAL A 322 -3.00 -5.68 7.62
N PRO A 323 -2.62 -6.30 8.76
CA PRO A 323 -1.27 -6.81 8.92
C PRO A 323 -0.98 -8.13 8.18
N ALA A 324 -2.01 -8.88 7.77
CA ALA A 324 -1.84 -10.04 6.89
C ALA A 324 -3.12 -10.40 6.11
N VAL A 325 -2.94 -11.13 4.99
CA VAL A 325 -4.02 -11.83 4.26
C VAL A 325 -3.86 -13.35 4.40
N ILE A 326 -4.91 -14.03 4.85
CA ILE A 326 -4.89 -15.47 5.18
C ILE A 326 -5.95 -16.19 4.34
N VAL A 327 -5.55 -17.15 3.51
CA VAL A 327 -6.39 -17.67 2.42
C VAL A 327 -6.73 -19.16 2.60
N PHE A 328 -8.01 -19.51 2.43
CA PHE A 328 -8.54 -20.87 2.43
C PHE A 328 -9.45 -21.09 1.22
N GLY A 329 -9.51 -22.31 0.71
CA GLY A 329 -10.46 -22.65 -0.35
C GLY A 329 -9.94 -23.58 -1.44
N ASP A 330 -10.46 -23.40 -2.65
CA ASP A 330 -10.22 -24.23 -3.84
C ASP A 330 -9.30 -23.57 -4.90
N SER A 331 -9.34 -24.06 -6.15
CA SER A 331 -8.51 -23.59 -7.27
C SER A 331 -8.71 -22.11 -7.63
N SER A 332 -9.85 -21.52 -7.24
CA SER A 332 -10.09 -20.08 -7.38
C SER A 332 -9.11 -19.23 -6.56
N VAL A 333 -8.45 -19.81 -5.55
CA VAL A 333 -7.56 -19.12 -4.62
C VAL A 333 -6.26 -19.88 -4.27
N ASP A 334 -6.07 -21.13 -4.73
CA ASP A 334 -4.83 -21.91 -4.55
C ASP A 334 -3.64 -21.30 -5.30
N THR A 335 -2.67 -20.81 -4.53
CA THR A 335 -1.46 -20.17 -5.05
C THR A 335 -0.33 -21.15 -5.42
N GLY A 336 -0.48 -22.45 -5.09
CA GLY A 336 0.46 -23.51 -5.46
C GLY A 336 0.59 -24.70 -4.51
N ASN A 337 -0.27 -24.86 -3.49
CA ASN A 337 -0.10 -25.92 -2.47
C ASN A 337 -0.15 -27.33 -3.08
N ASN A 338 -0.99 -27.54 -4.10
CA ASN A 338 -1.10 -28.83 -4.78
C ASN A 338 0.20 -29.27 -5.46
N ASN A 339 1.18 -28.38 -5.69
CA ASN A 339 2.49 -28.77 -6.21
C ASN A 339 3.19 -29.80 -5.32
N PHE A 340 2.97 -29.73 -4.00
CA PHE A 340 3.75 -30.44 -2.98
C PHE A 340 3.08 -31.73 -2.47
N ILE A 341 1.94 -32.12 -3.06
CA ILE A 341 1.18 -33.34 -2.72
C ILE A 341 1.05 -34.29 -3.93
N PRO A 342 0.79 -35.59 -3.76
CA PRO A 342 0.63 -36.54 -4.87
C PRO A 342 -0.78 -36.48 -5.50
N THR A 343 -1.04 -35.47 -6.32
CA THR A 343 -2.29 -35.29 -7.09
C THR A 343 -2.02 -34.97 -8.57
N ILE A 344 -3.04 -35.15 -9.43
CA ILE A 344 -3.06 -34.63 -10.81
C ILE A 344 -3.58 -33.18 -10.91
N ALA A 345 -4.23 -32.67 -9.86
CA ALA A 345 -4.77 -31.32 -9.80
C ALA A 345 -3.66 -30.28 -9.57
N LYS A 346 -2.79 -30.08 -10.57
CA LYS A 346 -1.66 -29.14 -10.54
C LYS A 346 -1.59 -28.30 -11.82
N CYS A 347 -1.10 -27.06 -11.69
CA CYS A 347 -0.89 -26.12 -12.80
C CYS A 347 0.54 -25.52 -12.79
N ASN A 348 1.55 -26.33 -12.42
CA ASN A 348 2.96 -25.92 -12.34
C ASN A 348 3.74 -26.14 -13.64
N PHE A 349 3.07 -26.00 -14.78
CA PHE A 349 3.62 -26.18 -16.13
C PHE A 349 2.96 -25.22 -17.12
N LYS A 350 3.65 -24.93 -18.22
CA LYS A 350 3.14 -24.01 -19.26
C LYS A 350 1.88 -24.60 -19.94
N PRO A 351 0.88 -23.77 -20.27
CA PRO A 351 0.94 -22.31 -20.33
C PRO A 351 0.49 -21.56 -19.06
N TYR A 352 0.15 -22.26 -17.97
CA TYR A 352 -0.21 -21.60 -16.70
C TYR A 352 0.92 -20.69 -16.19
N GLY A 353 0.56 -19.59 -15.53
CA GLY A 353 1.50 -18.60 -15.02
C GLY A 353 2.30 -17.81 -16.07
N ARG A 354 2.00 -17.91 -17.37
CA ARG A 354 2.72 -17.17 -18.43
C ARG A 354 2.70 -15.65 -18.26
N ASP A 355 1.62 -15.12 -17.67
CA ASP A 355 1.35 -13.71 -17.41
C ASP A 355 1.52 -13.35 -15.91
N PHE A 356 2.01 -14.31 -15.10
CA PHE A 356 2.50 -14.09 -13.73
C PHE A 356 3.91 -13.47 -13.78
N PRO A 357 4.38 -12.76 -12.73
CA PRO A 357 5.77 -12.28 -12.67
C PRO A 357 6.82 -13.35 -13.05
N GLY A 358 7.68 -13.00 -14.00
CA GLY A 358 8.70 -13.88 -14.58
C GLY A 358 8.19 -14.97 -15.55
N GLY A 359 6.89 -15.03 -15.85
CA GLY A 359 6.29 -16.10 -16.65
C GLY A 359 6.27 -17.46 -15.93
N SER A 360 6.13 -17.42 -14.60
CA SER A 360 6.36 -18.55 -13.70
C SER A 360 5.09 -19.34 -13.41
N ALA A 361 5.05 -20.62 -13.79
CA ALA A 361 3.94 -21.53 -13.52
C ALA A 361 3.95 -21.98 -12.04
N THR A 362 3.41 -21.16 -11.12
CA THR A 362 3.49 -21.44 -9.66
C THR A 362 2.52 -22.53 -9.17
N GLY A 363 1.70 -23.13 -10.03
CA GLY A 363 0.57 -23.97 -9.60
C GLY A 363 -0.77 -23.24 -9.51
N ARG A 364 -0.80 -21.90 -9.62
CA ARG A 364 -2.03 -21.11 -9.79
C ARG A 364 -2.81 -21.57 -11.02
N PHE A 365 -4.13 -21.76 -10.87
CA PHE A 365 -5.04 -22.19 -11.95
C PHE A 365 -5.46 -20.99 -12.82
N CYS A 366 -4.48 -20.26 -13.35
CA CYS A 366 -4.64 -19.01 -14.06
C CYS A 366 -3.46 -18.78 -15.03
N ASN A 367 -3.61 -17.90 -16.02
CA ASN A 367 -2.45 -17.37 -16.75
C ASN A 367 -1.53 -16.52 -15.86
N GLY A 368 -2.03 -15.98 -14.76
CA GLY A 368 -1.28 -15.11 -13.86
C GLY A 368 -1.79 -15.13 -12.42
N ARG A 369 -1.91 -13.95 -11.82
CA ARG A 369 -2.36 -13.71 -10.44
C ARG A 369 -3.81 -14.16 -10.22
N LEU A 370 -4.10 -14.56 -8.98
CA LEU A 370 -5.43 -14.92 -8.48
C LEU A 370 -6.03 -13.79 -7.63
N PRO A 371 -7.34 -13.80 -7.31
CA PRO A 371 -7.97 -12.76 -6.50
C PRO A 371 -7.26 -12.42 -5.18
N PRO A 372 -6.69 -13.37 -4.41
CA PRO A 372 -5.94 -13.07 -3.18
C PRO A 372 -4.69 -12.22 -3.41
N ASP A 373 -4.02 -12.36 -4.56
CA ASP A 373 -2.82 -11.59 -4.89
C ASP A 373 -3.17 -10.11 -5.06
N PHE A 374 -4.27 -9.82 -5.77
CA PHE A 374 -4.79 -8.46 -5.95
C PHE A 374 -5.37 -7.87 -4.67
N ILE A 375 -6.05 -8.68 -3.84
CA ILE A 375 -6.59 -8.21 -2.56
C ILE A 375 -5.47 -7.92 -1.56
N SER A 376 -4.43 -8.75 -1.51
CA SER A 376 -3.21 -8.50 -0.71
C SER A 376 -2.57 -7.17 -1.08
N GLU A 377 -2.27 -6.98 -2.38
CA GLU A 377 -1.72 -5.72 -2.90
C GLU A 377 -2.61 -4.51 -2.57
N ALA A 378 -3.91 -4.61 -2.82
CA ALA A 378 -4.83 -3.50 -2.56
C ALA A 378 -5.04 -3.19 -1.07
N TYR A 379 -4.67 -4.08 -0.15
CA TYR A 379 -4.61 -3.83 1.29
C TYR A 379 -3.25 -3.34 1.78
N GLY A 380 -2.26 -3.17 0.89
CA GLY A 380 -0.91 -2.69 1.22
C GLY A 380 0.07 -3.78 1.65
N LEU A 381 -0.27 -5.04 1.38
CA LEU A 381 0.55 -6.23 1.65
C LEU A 381 1.25 -6.69 0.35
N PRO A 382 2.21 -7.64 0.40
CA PRO A 382 2.95 -8.07 -0.78
C PRO A 382 2.04 -8.50 -1.95
N PRO A 383 2.41 -8.21 -3.22
CA PRO A 383 1.53 -8.36 -4.38
C PRO A 383 1.23 -9.81 -4.79
N THR A 384 1.78 -10.79 -4.08
CA THR A 384 1.56 -12.22 -4.29
C THR A 384 1.45 -12.94 -2.95
N VAL A 385 0.40 -13.72 -2.74
CA VAL A 385 0.27 -14.56 -1.55
C VAL A 385 1.02 -15.88 -1.77
N PRO A 386 1.97 -16.26 -0.90
CA PRO A 386 2.70 -17.52 -1.01
C PRO A 386 1.84 -18.73 -0.58
N ALA A 387 2.16 -19.91 -1.13
CA ALA A 387 1.56 -21.18 -0.74
C ALA A 387 2.26 -21.74 0.50
N TYR A 388 1.51 -22.18 1.51
CA TYR A 388 2.09 -22.63 2.78
C TYR A 388 3.05 -23.83 2.66
N LEU A 389 2.81 -24.72 1.68
CA LEU A 389 3.65 -25.91 1.47
C LEU A 389 4.87 -25.65 0.56
N ASP A 390 5.06 -24.43 0.06
CA ASP A 390 6.17 -24.11 -0.83
C ASP A 390 7.47 -23.82 -0.04
N PRO A 391 8.53 -24.65 -0.17
CA PRO A 391 9.75 -24.54 0.61
C PRO A 391 10.64 -23.36 0.20
N MET A 392 10.27 -22.57 -0.83
CA MET A 392 10.93 -21.29 -1.10
C MET A 392 10.58 -20.21 -0.07
N TYR A 393 9.48 -20.36 0.67
CA TYR A 393 8.98 -19.38 1.63
C TYR A 393 9.18 -19.84 3.08
N SER A 394 9.22 -18.86 3.98
CA SER A 394 9.47 -19.05 5.40
C SER A 394 8.44 -18.29 6.25
N ILE A 395 8.55 -18.42 7.58
CA ILE A 395 7.61 -17.76 8.49
C ILE A 395 7.68 -16.22 8.46
N SER A 396 8.78 -15.62 7.99
CA SER A 396 8.84 -14.16 7.77
C SER A 396 8.01 -13.71 6.58
N ASP A 397 7.93 -14.54 5.53
CA ASP A 397 7.10 -14.28 4.36
C ASP A 397 5.62 -14.48 4.72
N PHE A 398 5.32 -15.61 5.38
CA PHE A 398 3.97 -15.95 5.84
C PHE A 398 3.41 -14.97 6.88
N ALA A 399 4.23 -14.16 7.54
CA ALA A 399 3.78 -13.16 8.52
C ALA A 399 2.91 -12.03 7.93
N THR A 400 2.97 -11.82 6.61
CA THR A 400 2.19 -10.78 5.88
C THR A 400 1.20 -11.37 4.87
N GLY A 401 1.38 -12.62 4.44
CA GLY A 401 0.39 -13.30 3.62
C GLY A 401 0.64 -14.81 3.55
N VAL A 402 -0.40 -15.63 3.66
CA VAL A 402 -0.28 -17.09 3.57
C VAL A 402 -1.54 -17.75 3.01
N CYS A 403 -1.35 -18.72 2.12
CA CYS A 403 -2.43 -19.48 1.50
C CYS A 403 -2.38 -20.97 1.84
N PHE A 404 -3.49 -21.49 2.36
CA PHE A 404 -3.72 -22.91 2.66
C PHE A 404 -4.67 -23.59 1.65
N ALA A 405 -5.23 -22.84 0.70
CA ALA A 405 -6.15 -23.34 -0.32
C ALA A 405 -5.54 -24.44 -1.21
N SER A 406 -6.39 -25.26 -1.83
CA SER A 406 -6.00 -26.47 -2.56
C SER A 406 -6.99 -26.75 -3.68
N ALA A 407 -6.52 -26.80 -4.93
CA ALA A 407 -7.38 -27.04 -6.08
C ALA A 407 -8.16 -28.37 -6.01
N ALA A 408 -9.37 -28.39 -6.58
CA ALA A 408 -10.37 -29.48 -6.53
C ALA A 408 -10.90 -29.86 -5.14
N THR A 409 -10.61 -29.08 -4.09
CA THR A 409 -11.19 -29.31 -2.75
C THR A 409 -12.60 -28.72 -2.61
N GLY A 410 -13.31 -29.09 -1.55
CA GLY A 410 -14.67 -28.64 -1.26
C GLY A 410 -14.96 -28.55 0.24
N TYR A 411 -16.14 -28.06 0.62
CA TYR A 411 -16.59 -28.15 2.01
C TYR A 411 -16.75 -29.61 2.44
N ASP A 412 -17.24 -30.47 1.54
CA ASP A 412 -17.35 -31.91 1.78
C ASP A 412 -16.01 -32.62 1.57
N ASN A 413 -15.54 -33.34 2.58
CA ASN A 413 -14.30 -34.13 2.48
C ASN A 413 -14.33 -35.13 1.30
N ALA A 414 -15.50 -35.65 0.96
CA ALA A 414 -15.65 -36.57 -0.17
C ALA A 414 -15.29 -35.92 -1.53
N THR A 415 -15.34 -34.59 -1.64
CA THR A 415 -14.90 -33.82 -2.82
C THR A 415 -13.38 -33.88 -2.95
N ALA A 416 -12.64 -33.56 -1.88
CA ALA A 416 -11.18 -33.64 -1.87
C ALA A 416 -10.65 -35.08 -2.09
N ASP A 417 -11.42 -36.07 -1.66
CA ASP A 417 -11.14 -37.50 -1.86
C ASP A 417 -11.19 -37.94 -3.34
N VAL A 418 -11.75 -37.16 -4.26
CA VAL A 418 -11.82 -37.49 -5.69
C VAL A 418 -10.43 -37.47 -6.34
N LEU A 419 -9.69 -36.37 -6.16
CA LEU A 419 -8.36 -36.16 -6.73
C LEU A 419 -7.21 -36.24 -5.70
N LYS A 420 -7.51 -36.66 -4.46
CA LYS A 420 -6.56 -36.75 -3.32
C LYS A 420 -5.81 -35.45 -3.07
N VAL A 421 -6.57 -34.37 -2.98
CA VAL A 421 -6.12 -33.00 -2.69
C VAL A 421 -6.27 -32.67 -1.20
N ILE A 422 -5.91 -31.47 -0.75
CA ILE A 422 -5.93 -31.11 0.68
C ILE A 422 -7.38 -30.77 1.09
N PRO A 423 -8.04 -31.59 1.94
CA PRO A 423 -9.40 -31.30 2.41
C PRO A 423 -9.41 -30.09 3.35
N LEU A 424 -10.55 -29.41 3.47
CA LEU A 424 -10.69 -28.18 4.24
C LEU A 424 -10.22 -28.30 5.71
N TRP A 425 -10.46 -29.44 6.38
CA TRP A 425 -9.95 -29.68 7.74
C TRP A 425 -8.42 -29.71 7.81
N LYS A 426 -7.74 -30.19 6.76
CA LYS A 426 -6.27 -30.24 6.70
C LYS A 426 -5.68 -28.86 6.42
N GLN A 427 -6.40 -27.99 5.68
CA GLN A 427 -6.07 -26.56 5.60
C GLN A 427 -6.10 -25.90 6.99
N VAL A 428 -7.09 -26.25 7.83
CA VAL A 428 -7.17 -25.78 9.23
C VAL A 428 -6.04 -26.34 10.11
N GLU A 429 -5.55 -27.56 9.86
CA GLU A 429 -4.35 -28.08 10.56
C GLU A 429 -3.08 -27.31 10.18
N TYR A 430 -2.83 -27.07 8.88
CA TYR A 430 -1.70 -26.26 8.43
C TYR A 430 -1.78 -24.82 8.97
N TYR A 431 -3.00 -24.28 9.14
CA TYR A 431 -3.20 -22.99 9.78
C TYR A 431 -2.84 -23.00 11.28
N LYS A 432 -3.16 -24.06 12.04
CA LYS A 432 -2.71 -24.22 13.44
C LYS A 432 -1.17 -24.27 13.52
N GLU A 433 -0.55 -25.06 12.64
CA GLU A 433 0.91 -25.17 12.52
C GLU A 433 1.57 -23.81 12.15
N TYR A 434 0.93 -23.03 11.27
CA TYR A 434 1.32 -21.64 10.98
C TYR A 434 1.25 -20.75 12.22
N GLN A 435 0.17 -20.81 13.02
CA GLN A 435 0.05 -19.99 14.22
C GLN A 435 1.13 -20.31 15.26
N GLU A 436 1.50 -21.59 15.42
CA GLU A 436 2.60 -22.00 16.30
C GLU A 436 3.93 -21.42 15.82
N LYS A 437 4.26 -21.58 14.52
CA LYS A 437 5.45 -20.99 13.90
C LYS A 437 5.47 -19.46 14.05
N LEU A 438 4.33 -18.78 13.85
CA LEU A 438 4.21 -17.32 13.95
C LEU A 438 4.46 -16.83 15.39
N ARG A 439 3.91 -17.52 16.39
CA ARG A 439 4.17 -17.24 17.82
C ARG A 439 5.64 -17.47 18.18
N SER A 440 6.27 -18.50 17.62
CA SER A 440 7.72 -18.74 17.78
C SER A 440 8.60 -17.67 17.11
N TYR A 441 8.13 -17.04 16.03
CA TYR A 441 8.88 -16.05 15.26
C TYR A 441 8.73 -14.62 15.79
N LEU A 442 7.50 -14.19 16.12
CA LEU A 442 7.18 -12.80 16.50
C LEU A 442 6.84 -12.60 17.98
N GLY A 443 6.83 -13.69 18.77
CA GLY A 443 6.28 -13.68 20.12
C GLY A 443 4.75 -13.76 20.14
N GLU A 444 4.21 -14.22 21.27
CA GLU A 444 2.82 -14.61 21.39
C GLU A 444 1.82 -13.45 21.21
N GLU A 445 2.13 -12.28 21.77
CA GLU A 445 1.27 -11.08 21.65
C GLU A 445 1.13 -10.62 20.19
N LYS A 446 2.25 -10.43 19.47
CA LYS A 446 2.24 -9.92 18.10
C LYS A 446 1.68 -10.94 17.10
N ALA A 447 1.96 -12.22 17.28
CA ALA A 447 1.37 -13.27 16.45
C ALA A 447 -0.16 -13.37 16.64
N ASN A 448 -0.65 -13.27 17.89
CA ASN A 448 -2.09 -13.26 18.17
C ASN A 448 -2.76 -11.95 17.69
N GLU A 449 -2.06 -10.81 17.67
CA GLU A 449 -2.54 -9.58 17.03
C GLU A 449 -2.70 -9.75 15.51
N ILE A 450 -1.68 -10.26 14.81
CA ILE A 450 -1.75 -10.51 13.35
C ILE A 450 -2.92 -11.44 13.03
N VAL A 451 -3.05 -12.56 13.76
CA VAL A 451 -4.19 -13.49 13.64
C VAL A 451 -5.55 -12.79 13.83
N ARG A 452 -5.66 -11.87 14.78
CA ARG A 452 -6.91 -11.16 15.09
C ARG A 452 -7.28 -10.13 14.02
N GLU A 453 -6.30 -9.37 13.54
CA GLU A 453 -6.52 -8.24 12.62
C GLU A 453 -6.40 -8.58 11.13
N ALA A 454 -5.86 -9.75 10.78
CA ALA A 454 -5.73 -10.21 9.40
C ALA A 454 -7.08 -10.35 8.67
N LEU A 455 -7.05 -10.16 7.35
CA LEU A 455 -8.17 -10.41 6.45
C LEU A 455 -8.13 -11.86 5.95
N TYR A 456 -9.16 -12.62 6.29
CA TYR A 456 -9.33 -14.01 5.88
C TYR A 456 -10.12 -14.07 4.57
N LEU A 457 -9.60 -14.76 3.55
CA LEU A 457 -10.25 -14.92 2.25
C LEU A 457 -10.69 -16.38 2.08
N ILE A 458 -11.99 -16.60 1.84
CA ILE A 458 -12.59 -17.94 1.72
C ILE A 458 -13.36 -18.04 0.41
N SER A 459 -12.88 -18.89 -0.52
CA SER A 459 -13.52 -19.16 -1.81
C SER A 459 -13.53 -20.66 -2.07
N ILE A 460 -14.70 -21.30 -1.88
CA ILE A 460 -14.87 -22.75 -1.95
C ILE A 460 -16.34 -23.12 -2.17
N GLY A 461 -16.59 -24.23 -2.84
CA GLY A 461 -17.92 -24.86 -2.94
C GLY A 461 -18.31 -25.32 -4.35
N THR A 462 -17.62 -24.83 -5.39
CA THR A 462 -17.92 -25.16 -6.79
C THR A 462 -17.80 -26.66 -7.06
N ASN A 463 -16.74 -27.28 -6.54
CA ASN A 463 -16.40 -28.68 -6.79
C ASN A 463 -17.34 -29.65 -6.06
N ASP A 464 -17.93 -29.24 -4.92
CA ASP A 464 -18.95 -30.01 -4.23
C ASP A 464 -20.17 -30.24 -5.14
N PHE A 465 -20.57 -29.23 -5.92
CA PHE A 465 -21.68 -29.33 -6.85
C PHE A 465 -21.31 -30.00 -8.18
N LEU A 466 -20.28 -29.50 -8.88
CA LEU A 466 -19.97 -29.95 -10.24
C LEU A 466 -19.29 -31.32 -10.27
N GLU A 467 -18.24 -31.52 -9.46
CA GLU A 467 -17.50 -32.79 -9.42
C GLU A 467 -18.23 -33.85 -8.58
N ASN A 468 -18.47 -33.57 -7.30
CA ASN A 468 -18.91 -34.59 -6.33
C ASN A 468 -20.41 -34.92 -6.40
N TYR A 469 -21.28 -33.92 -6.61
CA TYR A 469 -22.73 -34.13 -6.68
C TYR A 469 -23.26 -34.45 -8.10
N TYR A 470 -22.80 -33.72 -9.13
CA TYR A 470 -23.34 -33.90 -10.50
C TYR A 470 -22.56 -34.90 -11.34
N THR A 471 -21.25 -34.70 -11.52
CA THR A 471 -20.41 -35.60 -12.34
C THR A 471 -20.35 -36.99 -11.72
N LEU A 472 -20.00 -37.09 -10.43
CA LEU A 472 -19.96 -38.35 -9.70
C LEU A 472 -21.35 -38.75 -9.17
N PRO A 473 -21.67 -40.05 -9.15
CA PRO A 473 -22.98 -40.52 -8.67
C PRO A 473 -23.12 -40.53 -7.15
N GLY A 474 -22.03 -40.47 -6.39
CA GLY A 474 -22.01 -40.76 -4.95
C GLY A 474 -22.97 -39.91 -4.13
N ARG A 475 -22.83 -38.58 -4.13
CA ARG A 475 -23.64 -37.70 -3.27
C ARG A 475 -25.09 -37.57 -3.72
N ARG A 476 -25.37 -37.59 -5.02
CA ARG A 476 -26.74 -37.56 -5.57
C ARG A 476 -27.57 -38.83 -5.29
N HIS A 477 -26.96 -39.92 -4.79
CA HIS A 477 -27.69 -41.09 -4.28
C HIS A 477 -27.99 -41.00 -2.77
N HIS A 478 -27.29 -40.14 -2.01
CA HIS A 478 -27.49 -39.98 -0.57
C HIS A 478 -28.30 -38.73 -0.20
N PHE A 479 -28.29 -37.70 -1.05
CA PHE A 479 -28.95 -36.42 -0.80
C PHE A 479 -29.73 -35.95 -2.04
N THR A 480 -30.88 -35.31 -1.81
CA THR A 480 -31.42 -34.34 -2.78
C THR A 480 -30.59 -33.05 -2.77
N ILE A 481 -30.67 -32.25 -3.83
CA ILE A 481 -29.86 -31.02 -3.96
C ILE A 481 -30.16 -29.97 -2.87
N GLY A 482 -31.37 -29.96 -2.30
CA GLY A 482 -31.69 -29.12 -1.14
C GLY A 482 -30.94 -29.59 0.10
N GLN A 483 -31.07 -30.88 0.44
CA GLN A 483 -30.38 -31.50 1.58
C GLN A 483 -28.86 -31.41 1.46
N TYR A 484 -28.30 -31.51 0.25
CA TYR A 484 -26.86 -31.39 0.05
C TYR A 484 -26.38 -29.94 0.27
N GLN A 485 -27.11 -28.93 -0.22
CA GLN A 485 -26.83 -27.54 0.14
C GLN A 485 -26.88 -27.32 1.66
N ASP A 486 -27.88 -27.86 2.34
CA ASP A 486 -28.03 -27.70 3.80
C ASP A 486 -26.90 -28.41 4.58
N PHE A 487 -26.42 -29.56 4.09
CA PHE A 487 -25.24 -30.27 4.60
C PHE A 487 -23.95 -29.44 4.43
N LEU A 488 -23.71 -28.87 3.24
CA LEU A 488 -22.55 -28.00 2.98
C LEU A 488 -22.61 -26.72 3.84
N ILE A 489 -23.80 -26.16 4.10
CA ILE A 489 -23.98 -25.01 5.01
C ILE A 489 -23.66 -25.37 6.47
N GLY A 490 -23.93 -26.61 6.90
CA GLY A 490 -23.47 -27.12 8.19
C GLY A 490 -21.94 -27.10 8.30
N LEU A 491 -21.26 -27.73 7.33
CA LEU A 491 -19.79 -27.77 7.26
C LEU A 491 -19.17 -26.37 7.16
N ALA A 492 -19.83 -25.43 6.47
CA ALA A 492 -19.43 -24.03 6.44
C ALA A 492 -19.57 -23.32 7.80
N SER A 493 -20.61 -23.64 8.59
CA SER A 493 -20.76 -23.15 9.97
C SER A 493 -19.60 -23.65 10.84
N ASP A 494 -19.38 -24.97 10.83
CA ASP A 494 -18.34 -25.62 11.64
C ASP A 494 -16.93 -25.10 11.31
N PHE A 495 -16.65 -24.79 10.03
CA PHE A 495 -15.40 -24.20 9.59
C PHE A 495 -15.22 -22.74 10.04
N LEU A 496 -16.25 -21.90 9.86
CA LEU A 496 -16.20 -20.48 10.26
C LEU A 496 -16.12 -20.33 11.80
N GLU A 497 -16.83 -21.18 12.54
CA GLU A 497 -16.78 -21.25 14.01
C GLU A 497 -15.39 -21.71 14.50
N GLN A 498 -14.74 -22.66 13.81
CA GLN A 498 -13.34 -23.03 14.07
C GLN A 498 -12.34 -21.90 13.80
N LEU A 499 -12.45 -21.17 12.67
CA LEU A 499 -11.57 -20.03 12.39
C LEU A 499 -11.74 -18.93 13.44
N TYR A 500 -12.97 -18.64 13.85
CA TYR A 500 -13.25 -17.70 14.94
C TYR A 500 -12.66 -18.15 16.29
N ALA A 501 -12.77 -19.44 16.63
CA ALA A 501 -12.16 -20.01 17.83
C ALA A 501 -10.61 -19.93 17.79
N LEU A 502 -10.02 -20.08 16.61
CA LEU A 502 -8.59 -19.86 16.34
C LEU A 502 -8.21 -18.38 16.21
N GLY A 503 -9.13 -17.43 16.46
CA GLY A 503 -8.83 -16.00 16.59
C GLY A 503 -9.19 -15.11 15.38
N ALA A 504 -9.65 -15.66 14.27
CA ALA A 504 -10.03 -14.88 13.09
C ALA A 504 -11.19 -13.90 13.37
N ARG A 505 -11.12 -12.66 12.88
CA ARG A 505 -12.19 -11.66 13.07
C ARG A 505 -12.69 -10.99 11.79
N LYS A 506 -11.86 -10.80 10.75
CA LYS A 506 -12.23 -10.12 9.50
C LYS A 506 -12.30 -11.14 8.36
N ILE A 507 -13.48 -11.60 7.94
CA ILE A 507 -13.63 -12.73 7.00
C ILE A 507 -14.39 -12.32 5.73
N SER A 508 -13.77 -12.46 4.56
CA SER A 508 -14.40 -12.43 3.25
C SER A 508 -14.87 -13.83 2.85
N LEU A 509 -16.17 -14.00 2.64
CA LEU A 509 -16.80 -15.25 2.19
C LEU A 509 -17.37 -15.06 0.78
N THR A 510 -16.75 -15.67 -0.23
CA THR A 510 -16.97 -15.34 -1.65
C THR A 510 -18.21 -15.99 -2.28
N GLY A 511 -18.61 -17.17 -1.79
CA GLY A 511 -19.68 -17.97 -2.42
C GLY A 511 -19.26 -18.61 -3.76
N VAL A 512 -20.22 -19.16 -4.50
CA VAL A 512 -19.99 -19.86 -5.78
C VAL A 512 -20.36 -19.00 -7.01
N PRO A 513 -19.63 -19.14 -8.14
CA PRO A 513 -19.88 -18.39 -9.38
C PRO A 513 -21.18 -18.81 -10.09
N PRO A 514 -21.56 -18.19 -11.23
CA PRO A 514 -22.54 -18.75 -12.17
C PRO A 514 -22.02 -20.06 -12.79
N MET A 515 -22.02 -21.13 -12.01
CA MET A 515 -21.39 -22.43 -12.32
C MET A 515 -21.84 -23.01 -13.67
N GLY A 516 -23.11 -22.86 -14.02
CA GLY A 516 -23.65 -23.33 -15.30
C GLY A 516 -23.19 -22.54 -16.52
N CYS A 517 -22.52 -21.40 -16.35
CA CYS A 517 -21.90 -20.63 -17.42
C CYS A 517 -20.38 -20.86 -17.55
N LEU A 518 -19.77 -21.76 -16.79
CA LEU A 518 -18.37 -22.13 -17.00
C LEU A 518 -18.22 -22.86 -18.36
N PRO A 519 -17.11 -22.70 -19.11
CA PRO A 519 -17.00 -23.25 -20.46
C PRO A 519 -17.25 -24.77 -20.57
N THR A 520 -16.73 -25.57 -19.63
CA THR A 520 -16.98 -27.03 -19.56
C THR A 520 -18.47 -27.35 -19.47
N GLU A 521 -19.22 -26.61 -18.65
CA GLU A 521 -20.67 -26.81 -18.45
C GLU A 521 -21.46 -26.39 -19.70
N ARG A 522 -21.03 -25.33 -20.40
CA ARG A 522 -21.62 -24.90 -21.69
C ARG A 522 -21.32 -25.91 -22.81
N ALA A 523 -20.12 -26.46 -22.85
CA ALA A 523 -19.69 -27.44 -23.85
C ALA A 523 -20.35 -28.81 -23.65
N THR A 524 -20.58 -29.23 -22.41
CA THR A 524 -21.23 -30.50 -22.05
C THR A 524 -22.76 -30.40 -21.89
N ASN A 525 -23.35 -29.22 -22.12
CA ASN A 525 -24.81 -29.04 -22.14
C ASN A 525 -25.45 -29.66 -23.41
N PHE A 526 -25.49 -31.00 -23.48
CA PHE A 526 -26.03 -31.74 -24.64
C PHE A 526 -27.52 -31.47 -24.95
N LYS A 527 -28.24 -30.72 -24.10
CA LYS A 527 -29.63 -30.31 -24.32
C LYS A 527 -29.76 -28.95 -24.98
N ASP A 528 -28.76 -28.09 -24.83
CA ASP A 528 -28.72 -26.72 -25.35
C ASP A 528 -27.24 -26.31 -25.54
N PRO A 529 -26.56 -26.87 -26.56
CA PRO A 529 -25.09 -26.84 -26.64
C PRO A 529 -24.53 -25.43 -26.76
N GLY A 530 -23.55 -25.10 -25.94
CA GLY A 530 -22.96 -23.77 -25.87
C GLY A 530 -23.78 -22.75 -25.06
N ASN A 531 -24.96 -23.10 -24.54
CA ASN A 531 -25.73 -22.24 -23.63
C ASN A 531 -25.53 -22.64 -22.16
N CYS A 532 -25.71 -21.68 -21.24
CA CYS A 532 -25.49 -21.94 -19.83
C CYS A 532 -26.50 -22.93 -19.24
N VAL A 533 -26.04 -23.87 -18.41
CA VAL A 533 -26.89 -24.80 -17.67
C VAL A 533 -27.64 -24.05 -16.57
N LYS A 534 -28.80 -23.46 -16.91
CA LYS A 534 -29.61 -22.61 -16.02
C LYS A 534 -29.81 -23.21 -14.62
N LYS A 535 -30.04 -24.53 -14.53
CA LYS A 535 -30.22 -25.25 -13.27
C LYS A 535 -29.04 -25.06 -12.30
N TYR A 536 -27.80 -25.07 -12.79
CA TYR A 536 -26.61 -24.92 -11.94
C TYR A 536 -26.44 -23.47 -11.48
N ASN A 537 -26.83 -22.49 -12.31
CA ASN A 537 -26.90 -21.07 -11.89
C ASN A 537 -28.00 -20.85 -10.83
N ASP A 538 -29.19 -21.44 -11.01
CA ASP A 538 -30.29 -21.36 -10.04
C ASP A 538 -29.87 -21.91 -8.66
N ILE A 539 -29.10 -23.00 -8.64
CA ILE A 539 -28.54 -23.62 -7.42
C ILE A 539 -27.44 -22.75 -6.81
N GLY A 540 -26.50 -22.21 -7.60
CA GLY A 540 -25.46 -21.31 -7.09
C GLY A 540 -26.06 -20.07 -6.42
N LEU A 541 -27.11 -19.51 -7.03
CA LEU A 541 -27.88 -18.41 -6.44
C LEU A 541 -28.67 -18.81 -5.19
N GLU A 542 -29.10 -20.08 -5.03
CA GLU A 542 -29.69 -20.58 -3.77
C GLU A 542 -28.62 -20.73 -2.68
N PHE A 543 -27.48 -21.34 -3.01
CA PHE A 543 -26.40 -21.57 -2.06
C PHE A 543 -25.79 -20.25 -1.56
N ASN A 544 -25.55 -19.26 -2.42
CA ASN A 544 -25.07 -17.93 -1.99
C ASN A 544 -26.08 -17.21 -1.09
N ARG A 545 -27.40 -17.42 -1.28
CA ARG A 545 -28.42 -16.91 -0.34
C ARG A 545 -28.33 -17.60 1.03
N LYS A 546 -28.05 -18.91 1.07
CA LYS A 546 -27.82 -19.64 2.33
C LYS A 546 -26.52 -19.23 3.03
N LEU A 547 -25.41 -19.08 2.30
CA LEU A 547 -24.13 -18.56 2.83
C LEU A 547 -24.29 -17.15 3.40
N LYS A 548 -25.02 -16.26 2.72
CA LYS A 548 -25.33 -14.92 3.22
C LYS A 548 -26.15 -14.94 4.52
N ALA A 549 -27.11 -15.86 4.63
CA ALA A 549 -27.86 -16.08 5.86
C ALA A 549 -26.98 -16.63 6.99
N LEU A 550 -26.06 -17.56 6.69
CA LEU A 550 -25.07 -18.09 7.64
C LEU A 550 -24.12 -17.00 8.15
N ALA A 551 -23.56 -16.17 7.27
CA ALA A 551 -22.73 -15.03 7.63
C ALA A 551 -23.49 -14.05 8.55
N THR A 552 -24.76 -13.80 8.26
CA THR A 552 -25.63 -12.93 9.09
C THR A 552 -25.92 -13.56 10.46
N LYS A 553 -26.18 -14.88 10.52
CA LYS A 553 -26.34 -15.66 11.77
C LYS A 553 -25.09 -15.52 12.65
N LEU A 554 -23.91 -15.82 12.09
CA LEU A 554 -22.66 -15.86 12.85
C LEU A 554 -22.21 -14.46 13.32
N ASN A 555 -22.37 -13.42 12.49
CA ASN A 555 -22.12 -12.02 12.90
C ASN A 555 -22.97 -11.58 14.10
N ASN A 556 -24.18 -12.13 14.24
CA ASN A 556 -25.09 -11.84 15.35
C ASN A 556 -24.82 -12.70 16.60
N GLN A 557 -24.01 -13.77 16.50
CA GLN A 557 -23.75 -14.73 17.57
C GLN A 557 -22.32 -14.68 18.13
N LEU A 558 -21.34 -14.29 17.32
CA LEU A 558 -19.91 -14.37 17.66
C LEU A 558 -19.32 -12.97 17.84
N ASN A 559 -19.07 -12.59 19.09
CA ASN A 559 -18.67 -11.23 19.44
C ASN A 559 -17.35 -10.79 18.77
N GLY A 560 -17.38 -9.65 18.08
CA GLY A 560 -16.24 -9.11 17.34
C GLY A 560 -15.91 -9.84 16.03
N LEU A 561 -16.65 -10.89 15.65
CA LEU A 561 -16.55 -11.46 14.32
C LEU A 561 -17.26 -10.55 13.30
N LYS A 562 -16.65 -10.40 12.12
CA LYS A 562 -17.28 -9.78 10.97
C LYS A 562 -16.99 -10.59 9.70
N ILE A 563 -18.00 -11.33 9.25
CA ILE A 563 -18.04 -11.98 7.94
C ILE A 563 -18.74 -11.04 6.95
N VAL A 564 -18.07 -10.75 5.83
CA VAL A 564 -18.62 -10.06 4.67
C VAL A 564 -18.89 -11.10 3.57
N ASN A 565 -20.15 -11.16 3.12
CA ASN A 565 -20.55 -11.99 1.99
C ASN A 565 -20.12 -11.32 0.67
N ALA A 566 -18.90 -11.60 0.23
CA ALA A 566 -18.21 -11.02 -0.91
C ALA A 566 -18.61 -11.71 -2.23
N ASP A 567 -19.90 -11.68 -2.55
CA ASP A 567 -20.48 -12.46 -3.66
C ASP A 567 -19.88 -12.09 -5.02
N ALA A 568 -19.10 -13.01 -5.60
CA ALA A 568 -18.50 -12.85 -6.93
C ALA A 568 -19.48 -13.19 -8.08
N ASN A 569 -20.62 -13.83 -7.78
CA ASN A 569 -21.57 -14.29 -8.78
C ASN A 569 -22.15 -13.15 -9.67
N PRO A 570 -22.55 -11.98 -9.11
CA PRO A 570 -23.13 -10.90 -9.91
C PRO A 570 -22.13 -10.26 -10.87
N ILE A 571 -20.87 -10.07 -10.45
CA ILE A 571 -19.85 -9.46 -11.31
C ILE A 571 -19.42 -10.42 -12.42
N LEU A 572 -19.14 -11.69 -12.12
CA LEU A 572 -18.79 -12.66 -13.17
C LEU A 572 -19.96 -12.89 -14.15
N SER A 573 -21.21 -12.86 -13.67
CA SER A 573 -22.39 -12.87 -14.55
C SER A 573 -22.45 -11.66 -15.50
N GLN A 574 -22.04 -10.46 -15.05
CA GLN A 574 -21.95 -9.27 -15.91
C GLN A 574 -20.81 -9.38 -16.93
N LEU A 575 -19.66 -9.94 -16.54
CA LEU A 575 -18.54 -10.18 -17.46
C LEU A 575 -18.89 -11.18 -18.57
N ILE A 576 -19.72 -12.18 -18.26
CA ILE A 576 -20.19 -13.17 -19.23
C ILE A 576 -21.30 -12.60 -20.13
N ALA A 577 -22.17 -11.74 -19.61
CA ALA A 577 -23.30 -11.18 -20.37
C ALA A 577 -22.94 -9.94 -21.21
N GLU A 578 -21.98 -9.12 -20.77
CA GLU A 578 -21.56 -7.88 -21.43
C GLU A 578 -20.02 -7.78 -21.60
N PRO A 579 -19.31 -8.81 -22.11
CA PRO A 579 -17.83 -8.87 -22.09
C PRO A 579 -17.14 -7.64 -22.71
N SER A 580 -17.67 -7.14 -23.82
CA SER A 580 -17.15 -5.97 -24.53
C SER A 580 -17.17 -4.68 -23.71
N ARG A 581 -18.09 -4.54 -22.74
CA ARG A 581 -18.16 -3.41 -21.82
C ARG A 581 -16.96 -3.35 -20.86
N TYR A 582 -16.32 -4.49 -20.62
CA TYR A 582 -15.13 -4.63 -19.78
C TYR A 582 -13.86 -4.83 -20.65
N GLY A 583 -14.00 -4.74 -21.97
CA GLY A 583 -12.92 -4.87 -22.96
C GLY A 583 -12.46 -6.30 -23.22
N PHE A 584 -13.30 -7.31 -22.91
CA PHE A 584 -13.14 -8.69 -23.36
C PHE A 584 -13.81 -8.88 -24.73
N GLU A 585 -13.31 -9.84 -25.51
CA GLU A 585 -13.83 -10.23 -26.83
C GLU A 585 -14.44 -11.64 -26.81
N VAL A 586 -14.09 -12.48 -25.83
CA VAL A 586 -14.61 -13.85 -25.66
C VAL A 586 -15.00 -14.10 -24.21
N ALA A 587 -16.24 -14.59 -24.00
CA ALA A 587 -16.75 -15.06 -22.71
C ALA A 587 -17.16 -16.54 -22.73
N GLU A 588 -17.22 -17.13 -23.92
CA GLU A 588 -17.85 -18.42 -24.19
C GLU A 588 -16.94 -19.61 -23.88
N VAL A 589 -15.63 -19.43 -24.06
CA VAL A 589 -14.59 -20.45 -23.95
C VAL A 589 -13.36 -19.88 -23.23
N GLY A 590 -12.54 -20.76 -22.67
CA GLY A 590 -11.22 -20.41 -22.17
C GLY A 590 -10.23 -19.98 -23.27
N CYS A 591 -9.19 -19.25 -22.90
CA CYS A 591 -8.04 -18.98 -23.77
C CYS A 591 -7.21 -20.25 -24.08
N CYS A 592 -7.17 -21.22 -23.18
CA CYS A 592 -6.28 -22.39 -23.28
C CYS A 592 -6.88 -23.56 -24.08
N GLY A 593 -6.12 -24.11 -25.03
CA GLY A 593 -6.63 -25.16 -25.93
C GLY A 593 -7.76 -24.63 -26.82
N THR A 594 -8.80 -25.43 -27.05
CA THR A 594 -10.08 -24.95 -27.60
C THR A 594 -10.92 -24.18 -26.58
N GLY A 595 -10.52 -24.22 -25.29
CA GLY A 595 -11.21 -23.55 -24.19
C GLY A 595 -12.53 -24.20 -23.80
N THR A 596 -12.82 -25.43 -24.23
CA THR A 596 -14.12 -26.09 -24.06
C THR A 596 -14.10 -27.19 -22.99
N ILE A 597 -12.98 -27.91 -22.85
CA ILE A 597 -12.80 -29.00 -21.87
C ILE A 597 -11.39 -28.95 -21.23
N GLU A 598 -10.47 -28.19 -21.83
CA GLU A 598 -9.07 -28.11 -21.45
C GLU A 598 -8.87 -27.34 -20.15
N MET A 599 -8.47 -28.07 -19.10
CA MET A 599 -8.07 -27.56 -17.78
C MET A 599 -7.02 -28.50 -17.17
N GLY A 600 -6.21 -28.00 -16.24
CA GLY A 600 -5.10 -28.75 -15.65
C GLY A 600 -4.18 -29.33 -16.73
N ILE A 601 -3.90 -30.64 -16.66
CA ILE A 601 -3.03 -31.34 -17.63
C ILE A 601 -3.54 -31.28 -19.09
N LEU A 602 -4.84 -31.07 -19.32
CA LEU A 602 -5.39 -30.88 -20.67
C LEU A 602 -5.10 -29.48 -21.22
N CYS A 603 -4.88 -28.47 -20.35
CA CYS A 603 -4.35 -27.17 -20.72
C CYS A 603 -2.81 -27.18 -20.62
N ASN A 604 -2.13 -27.62 -21.68
CA ASN A 604 -0.67 -27.73 -21.70
C ASN A 604 -0.03 -27.08 -22.95
N GLN A 605 1.27 -26.83 -22.89
CA GLN A 605 2.06 -26.11 -23.89
C GLN A 605 2.02 -26.69 -25.31
N HIS A 606 1.54 -27.92 -25.51
CA HIS A 606 1.45 -28.56 -26.81
C HIS A 606 0.12 -28.29 -27.54
N ASN A 607 -0.82 -27.59 -26.89
CA ASN A 607 -2.09 -27.16 -27.50
C ASN A 607 -1.88 -25.97 -28.46
N PRO A 608 -2.03 -26.15 -29.79
CA PRO A 608 -1.74 -25.10 -30.78
C PRO A 608 -2.81 -23.99 -30.84
N PHE A 609 -3.95 -24.19 -30.16
CA PHE A 609 -5.09 -23.28 -30.16
C PHE A 609 -5.06 -22.25 -29.01
N THR A 610 -4.12 -22.38 -28.08
CA THR A 610 -3.96 -21.48 -26.92
C THR A 610 -3.84 -20.02 -27.36
N CYS A 611 -4.73 -19.17 -26.89
CA CYS A 611 -4.90 -17.81 -27.40
C CYS A 611 -3.66 -16.92 -27.15
N PRO A 612 -3.34 -15.97 -28.05
CA PRO A 612 -2.16 -15.11 -27.93
C PRO A 612 -2.32 -14.03 -26.84
N ASP A 613 -3.55 -13.58 -26.56
CA ASP A 613 -3.86 -12.50 -25.63
C ASP A 613 -4.99 -12.95 -24.68
N ALA A 614 -4.63 -13.25 -23.42
CA ALA A 614 -5.58 -13.72 -22.42
C ALA A 614 -6.43 -12.57 -21.84
N ASP A 615 -6.02 -11.32 -22.02
CA ASP A 615 -6.78 -10.16 -21.56
C ASP A 615 -8.00 -9.89 -22.45
N LYS A 616 -8.19 -10.66 -23.54
CA LYS A 616 -9.42 -10.71 -24.33
C LYS A 616 -10.44 -11.76 -23.86
N TYR A 617 -10.05 -12.67 -22.97
CA TYR A 617 -10.87 -13.80 -22.55
C TYR A 617 -11.31 -13.65 -21.10
N VAL A 618 -12.60 -13.86 -20.82
CA VAL A 618 -13.11 -13.92 -19.44
C VAL A 618 -12.51 -15.12 -18.69
N PHE A 619 -12.34 -16.25 -19.38
CA PHE A 619 -11.80 -17.50 -18.84
C PHE A 619 -10.39 -17.79 -19.35
N TRP A 620 -9.52 -18.27 -18.47
CA TRP A 620 -8.20 -18.76 -18.83
C TRP A 620 -8.27 -20.15 -19.45
N ASP A 621 -8.92 -21.08 -18.76
CA ASP A 621 -9.11 -22.47 -19.19
C ASP A 621 -10.61 -22.81 -19.19
N ALA A 622 -10.98 -24.09 -19.33
CA ALA A 622 -12.39 -24.47 -19.44
C ALA A 622 -13.22 -24.32 -18.13
N ILE A 623 -12.63 -23.84 -17.03
CA ILE A 623 -13.27 -23.57 -15.74
C ILE A 623 -12.82 -22.21 -15.13
N HIS A 624 -11.52 -21.91 -15.15
CA HIS A 624 -10.95 -20.87 -14.30
C HIS A 624 -10.90 -19.49 -14.98
N PRO A 625 -11.12 -18.38 -14.26
CA PRO A 625 -11.04 -17.03 -14.84
C PRO A 625 -9.62 -16.62 -15.24
N SER A 626 -9.50 -15.70 -16.20
CA SER A 626 -8.22 -15.07 -16.56
C SER A 626 -7.71 -14.10 -15.48
N GLN A 627 -6.41 -13.77 -15.50
CA GLN A 627 -5.79 -12.79 -14.59
C GLN A 627 -6.57 -11.47 -14.57
N ARG A 628 -6.98 -10.96 -15.75
CA ARG A 628 -7.78 -9.74 -15.88
C ARG A 628 -9.17 -9.88 -15.30
N THR A 629 -9.83 -11.03 -15.45
CA THR A 629 -11.10 -11.31 -14.76
C THR A 629 -10.94 -11.36 -13.25
N ASN A 630 -9.87 -12.01 -12.76
CA ASN A 630 -9.55 -12.06 -11.34
C ASN A 630 -9.29 -10.66 -10.76
N GLN A 631 -8.61 -9.78 -11.51
CA GLN A 631 -8.45 -8.38 -11.15
C GLN A 631 -9.80 -7.65 -11.04
N ILE A 632 -10.65 -7.73 -12.07
CA ILE A 632 -11.95 -7.03 -12.09
C ILE A 632 -12.89 -7.55 -10.98
N ILE A 633 -12.84 -8.85 -10.67
CA ILE A 633 -13.56 -9.43 -9.53
C ILE A 633 -13.01 -8.86 -8.22
N SER A 634 -11.69 -8.83 -8.02
CA SER A 634 -11.09 -8.20 -6.83
C SER A 634 -11.45 -6.73 -6.70
N ASP A 635 -11.34 -5.92 -7.75
CA ASP A 635 -11.70 -4.49 -7.76
C ASP A 635 -13.19 -4.23 -7.47
N TYR A 636 -14.06 -5.18 -7.83
CA TYR A 636 -15.48 -5.17 -7.46
C TYR A 636 -15.67 -5.50 -5.98
N LEU A 637 -15.03 -6.56 -5.48
CA LEU A 637 -15.17 -7.01 -4.09
C LEU A 637 -14.51 -6.05 -3.09
N LEU A 638 -13.35 -5.48 -3.43
CA LEU A 638 -12.57 -4.54 -2.59
C LEU A 638 -13.40 -3.33 -2.13
N LYS A 639 -14.38 -2.89 -2.91
CA LYS A 639 -15.33 -1.83 -2.53
C LYS A 639 -16.18 -2.22 -1.32
N SER A 640 -16.61 -3.48 -1.25
CA SER A 640 -17.35 -4.05 -0.11
C SER A 640 -16.41 -4.35 1.05
N LEU A 641 -15.21 -4.87 0.77
CA LEU A 641 -14.21 -5.23 1.78
C LEU A 641 -13.70 -3.99 2.52
N LYS A 642 -13.20 -2.96 1.83
CA LYS A 642 -12.69 -1.72 2.47
C LYS A 642 -13.77 -0.91 3.17
N ALA A 643 -15.03 -1.01 2.74
CA ALA A 643 -16.17 -0.41 3.45
C ALA A 643 -16.51 -1.13 4.77
N ASN A 644 -16.01 -2.36 4.98
CA ASN A 644 -16.36 -3.20 6.11
C ASN A 644 -15.19 -3.57 7.03
N PHE A 645 -14.00 -3.74 6.47
CA PHE A 645 -12.76 -4.07 7.15
C PHE A 645 -11.88 -2.83 7.12
N LYS A 646 -12.01 -2.06 8.20
CA LYS A 646 -11.04 -1.08 8.69
C LYS A 646 -10.17 -1.72 9.79
#